data_AF-A0A847GNY0-F1
#
_entry.id   AF-A0A847GNY0-F1
#
_cell.length_a   1.000
_cell.length_b   1.000
_cell.length_c   1.000
_cell.angle_alpha   90.00
_cell.angle_beta   90.00
_cell.angle_gamma   90.00
#
_symmetry.space_group_name_H-M   'P 1'
#
loop_
_entity.id
_entity.type
_entity.pdbx_description
1 polymer ?
#
loop_
_entity_poly.entity_id
_entity_poly.type
_entity_poly.pdbx_seq_one_letter_code
_entity_poly.pdbx_strand_id
1 'polypeptide(L)'
;MRSQVLALAIIVLPLPAAAQSFEATDRGYVWRQGGEYIRFERGRWSAGVAGQAEYGWQMFLWHDSWIYETLPGGNVQADPALEADGSLTMQGTFSARDDSPPVKYAYRITPGGDGLRVRCELQKTAALKLTRGIWLHLSGSRDTFQGSERTWFAPSAHGTLSATPAATANRVLLELRQGRSLCLGLPGYRSVEDEGGRQAYVFRVQLLSGDFEVGETAVCEYTISFAQMPERFPGQIEPARQPLAIGTVTPDATRLEQYRRLELRVDARATYDNPFDPDDVRLDAVFTTPSGQTLTVPGFFAVEHRCEVSEGAELMIPQPASGWRVRFTPREPGRYRWQLRLCDRSGEVHGGQGSLECVPGAGRGFVRTSRADPHYLAFDNGDGFFAIGHNLPIYHTTGQLGGEAMRKFAAASENFNRWWMSSTGLGIEWTDRLGWYRQDVAARIDQVLDLAAELGLYYMMCLDTHQDFRETGWERNPFNARRQGPCATPRDWFTDETAQGYYKKRLRYTVARWGYSPHVLCWEFGNEMEGWSGAGDDVKLPWHREMSDHLRAIDPFGHLITTSFWSKTGPEEYWGLENIDIVQTHCYTNNDANVAEAVRGYCLHQWERFAKPHVFGEFGIRSHASTADKDPPGWAIHNSLWAGLASFAAGGPMPWWHENYIEPLDLYFHFTSLSRFAQDLPLGSARWTVLATSPPAFVDANRPPDTRDVVLAPVSRWGKPEHAEFIIRPDGTIDEQRVPQQLLHGQSHRDLKNPPAFVVTYPKPGQFVLHAGRVSASGLLKIWLDDRLVHERELPCGEGLGKSSVYRPQWKLWETTYDEDIAVDVPAGTRRIRVENLGRDWVTVESYRFTGCQVQDTPNVLVCGMKSDRLAVLWLQNRDSSWYNHAQQAVRPVDAFQLAVEGLPDGVFEIEWWETWKGEAVRTERRDARGARLPLTIPALPTDVALKIRAK
;
A
#
# COMPACT_ATOMS: atom_id res chain seq x y z
N MET A 1 13.00 58.10 62.04
CA MET A 1 13.68 57.56 63.23
C MET A 1 13.06 56.20 63.51
N ARG A 2 13.64 55.10 63.03
CA ARG A 2 14.45 54.13 63.80
C ARG A 2 13.89 53.84 65.20
N SER A 3 13.37 52.63 65.41
CA SER A 3 13.94 51.66 66.36
C SER A 3 13.34 50.28 66.19
N GLN A 4 14.23 49.29 66.23
CA GLN A 4 14.00 47.85 66.14
C GLN A 4 13.40 47.32 67.45
N VAL A 5 12.49 46.35 67.36
CA VAL A 5 12.31 45.32 68.38
C VAL A 5 12.24 43.97 67.67
N LEU A 6 13.18 43.11 68.04
CA LEU A 6 13.37 41.74 67.60
C LEU A 6 12.28 40.87 68.25
N ALA A 7 11.47 40.17 67.45
CA ALA A 7 10.60 39.09 67.95
C ALA A 7 11.04 37.78 67.28
N LEU A 8 11.55 36.88 68.12
CA LEU A 8 12.07 35.56 67.78
C LEU A 8 10.89 34.64 67.42
N ALA A 9 10.64 34.41 66.13
CA ALA A 9 9.75 33.35 65.68
C ALA A 9 10.56 32.06 65.51
N ILE A 10 10.30 31.09 66.40
CA ILE A 10 10.84 29.73 66.31
C ILE A 10 10.25 29.09 65.03
N ILE A 11 11.07 29.03 63.98
CA ILE A 11 10.79 28.17 62.82
C ILE A 11 11.02 26.74 63.30
N VAL A 12 9.93 26.02 63.51
CA VAL A 12 9.95 24.55 63.51
C VAL A 12 10.31 24.15 62.08
N LEU A 13 11.60 23.91 61.84
CA LEU A 13 12.04 23.24 60.63
C LEU A 13 11.34 21.88 60.59
N PRO A 14 10.61 21.53 59.51
CA PRO A 14 10.21 20.15 59.33
C PRO A 14 11.50 19.32 59.31
N LEU A 15 11.56 18.30 60.16
CA LEU A 15 12.56 17.24 60.06
C LEU A 15 12.61 16.77 58.60
N PRO A 16 13.80 16.46 58.04
CA PRO A 16 13.87 15.83 56.73
C PRO A 16 13.01 14.57 56.79
N ALA A 17 12.01 14.47 55.90
CA ALA A 17 11.34 13.21 55.68
C ALA A 17 12.43 12.16 55.49
N ALA A 18 12.41 11.09 56.31
CA ALA A 18 13.35 10.01 56.21
C ALA A 18 13.46 9.62 54.73
N ALA A 19 14.66 9.73 54.15
CA ALA A 19 14.89 9.38 52.77
C ALA A 19 14.34 7.97 52.55
N GLN A 20 13.34 7.82 51.67
CA GLN A 20 12.80 6.51 51.34
C GLN A 20 13.93 5.68 50.72
N SER A 21 14.50 4.79 51.52
CA SER A 21 15.67 3.98 51.16
C SER A 21 15.26 2.55 50.82
N PHE A 22 16.08 1.88 50.01
CA PHE A 22 15.94 0.44 49.78
C PHE A 22 16.20 -0.36 51.07
N GLU A 23 15.37 -1.36 51.33
CA GLU A 23 15.54 -2.37 52.37
C GLU A 23 16.09 -3.65 51.74
N ALA A 24 17.11 -4.25 52.35
CA ALA A 24 17.66 -5.52 51.87
C ALA A 24 16.67 -6.68 52.12
N THR A 25 16.61 -7.63 51.19
CA THR A 25 15.88 -8.90 51.30
C THR A 25 16.84 -10.08 51.11
N ASP A 26 16.37 -11.31 51.34
CA ASP A 26 17.19 -12.53 51.16
C ASP A 26 17.79 -12.69 49.75
N ARG A 27 17.22 -12.00 48.75
CA ARG A 27 17.58 -12.18 47.32
C ARG A 27 17.73 -10.87 46.55
N GLY A 28 17.66 -9.71 47.20
CA GLY A 28 17.73 -8.41 46.54
C GLY A 28 17.34 -7.25 47.45
N TYR A 29 16.61 -6.29 46.90
CA TYR A 29 16.18 -5.09 47.63
C TYR A 29 14.71 -4.77 47.35
N VAL A 30 14.06 -4.18 48.34
CA VAL A 30 12.69 -3.66 48.23
C VAL A 30 12.66 -2.19 48.58
N TRP A 31 12.06 -1.37 47.73
CA TRP A 31 11.71 0.01 48.01
C TRP A 31 10.24 0.07 48.41
N ARG A 32 9.89 0.84 49.44
CA ARG A 32 8.53 0.95 49.97
C ARG A 32 8.07 2.39 50.09
N GLN A 33 6.80 2.62 49.77
CA GLN A 33 6.11 3.87 50.03
C GLN A 33 4.70 3.58 50.55
N GLY A 34 4.50 3.69 51.86
CA GLY A 34 3.24 3.28 52.49
C GLY A 34 2.96 1.78 52.29
N GLY A 35 1.82 1.44 51.68
CA GLY A 35 1.46 0.06 51.34
C GLY A 35 2.05 -0.46 50.03
N GLU A 36 2.69 0.40 49.25
CA GLU A 36 3.27 0.09 47.93
C GLU A 36 4.71 -0.38 48.05
N TYR A 37 5.12 -1.28 47.16
CA TYR A 37 6.50 -1.76 47.11
C TYR A 37 6.99 -2.02 45.68
N ILE A 38 8.29 -1.84 45.47
CA ILE A 38 9.01 -2.25 44.26
C ILE A 38 10.17 -3.14 44.69
N ARG A 39 10.24 -4.35 44.17
CA ARG A 39 11.28 -5.34 44.46
C ARG A 39 12.21 -5.49 43.25
N PHE A 40 13.51 -5.55 43.51
CA PHE A 40 14.54 -5.87 42.52
C PHE A 40 15.41 -7.03 43.02
N GLU A 41 15.38 -8.15 42.29
CA GLU A 41 16.12 -9.38 42.58
C GLU A 41 16.90 -9.83 41.34
N ARG A 42 18.19 -9.47 41.28
CA ARG A 42 19.12 -9.93 40.22
C ARG A 42 18.55 -9.80 38.79
N GLY A 43 17.97 -8.64 38.47
CA GLY A 43 17.41 -8.36 37.15
C GLY A 43 15.93 -8.68 36.97
N ARG A 44 15.30 -9.32 37.95
CA ARG A 44 13.85 -9.47 38.05
C ARG A 44 13.28 -8.34 38.88
N TRP A 45 12.18 -7.79 38.39
CA TRP A 45 11.41 -6.76 39.07
C TRP A 45 10.04 -7.31 39.47
N SER A 46 9.52 -6.85 40.60
CA SER A 46 8.09 -6.91 40.87
C SER A 46 7.61 -5.64 41.57
N ALA A 47 6.35 -5.27 41.37
CA ALA A 47 5.76 -4.15 42.07
C ALA A 47 4.28 -4.38 42.33
N GLY A 48 3.82 -3.96 43.50
CA GLY A 48 2.44 -4.16 43.93
C GLY A 48 2.10 -3.42 45.22
N VAL A 49 0.91 -3.71 45.73
CA VAL A 49 0.44 -3.25 47.03
C VAL A 49 0.43 -4.44 47.99
N ALA A 50 0.92 -4.26 49.21
CA ALA A 50 1.03 -5.35 50.19
C ALA A 50 -0.32 -6.07 50.39
N GLY A 51 -0.30 -7.40 50.30
CA GLY A 51 -1.49 -8.25 50.43
C GLY A 51 -2.41 -8.25 49.20
N GLN A 52 -1.94 -7.75 48.05
CA GLN A 52 -2.70 -7.68 46.80
C GLN A 52 -1.90 -8.30 45.64
N ALA A 53 -2.41 -8.15 44.42
CA ALA A 53 -1.74 -8.57 43.20
C ALA A 53 -0.48 -7.73 42.92
N GLU A 54 0.52 -8.34 42.29
CA GLU A 54 1.74 -7.68 41.83
C GLU A 54 1.99 -7.98 40.35
N TYR A 55 2.64 -7.05 39.67
CA TYR A 55 3.21 -7.28 38.35
C TYR A 55 4.69 -7.63 38.48
N GLY A 56 5.16 -8.57 37.68
CA GLY A 56 6.58 -8.91 37.56
C GLY A 56 7.11 -8.61 36.17
N TRP A 57 8.36 -8.13 36.06
CA TRP A 57 9.01 -7.94 34.77
C TRP A 57 10.52 -8.15 34.78
N GLN A 58 11.08 -8.28 33.58
CA GLN A 58 12.52 -8.39 33.35
C GLN A 58 12.87 -7.82 31.98
N MET A 59 14.13 -7.41 31.81
CA MET A 59 14.65 -6.99 30.51
C MET A 59 15.00 -8.19 29.64
N PHE A 60 14.79 -8.08 28.33
CA PHE A 60 15.14 -9.10 27.34
C PHE A 60 15.50 -8.47 25.99
N LEU A 61 16.11 -9.27 25.11
CA LEU A 61 16.41 -8.91 23.74
C LEU A 61 16.20 -10.09 22.79
N TRP A 62 16.06 -9.79 21.50
CA TRP A 62 16.24 -10.75 20.42
C TRP A 62 17.49 -10.41 19.64
N HIS A 63 18.25 -11.43 19.26
CA HIS A 63 19.39 -11.27 18.36
C HIS A 63 19.39 -12.33 17.26
N ASP A 64 20.14 -12.02 16.19
CA ASP A 64 20.35 -12.88 15.02
C ASP A 64 19.02 -13.49 14.51
N SER A 65 18.91 -14.82 14.49
CA SER A 65 17.73 -15.57 14.06
C SER A 65 16.64 -15.67 15.15
N TRP A 66 16.25 -14.53 15.74
CA TRP A 66 15.21 -14.43 16.78
C TRP A 66 15.50 -15.19 18.07
N ILE A 67 16.77 -15.30 18.47
CA ILE A 67 17.15 -15.93 19.74
C ILE A 67 16.73 -15.00 20.89
N TYR A 68 15.85 -15.50 21.77
CA TYR A 68 15.29 -14.75 22.89
C TYR A 68 16.14 -14.94 24.15
N GLU A 69 16.68 -13.83 24.66
CA GLU A 69 17.55 -13.82 25.84
C GLU A 69 17.05 -12.83 26.89
N THR A 70 17.02 -13.28 28.15
CA THR A 70 16.57 -12.46 29.28
C THR A 70 17.75 -12.11 30.17
N LEU A 71 17.71 -10.93 30.79
CA LEU A 71 18.77 -10.53 31.71
C LEU A 71 18.96 -11.50 32.87
N PRO A 72 17.91 -12.04 33.52
CA PRO A 72 18.06 -13.03 34.58
C PRO A 72 18.63 -14.39 34.12
N GLY A 73 18.68 -14.65 32.81
CA GLY A 73 19.38 -15.81 32.24
C GLY A 73 20.89 -15.63 32.09
N GLY A 74 21.39 -14.41 32.30
CA GLY A 74 22.80 -14.05 32.22
C GLY A 74 23.60 -14.26 33.51
N ASN A 75 24.86 -13.81 33.49
CA ASN A 75 25.78 -13.85 34.62
C ASN A 75 25.81 -12.50 35.35
N VAL A 76 25.44 -12.52 36.63
CA VAL A 76 25.62 -11.39 37.55
C VAL A 76 27.05 -11.41 38.07
N GLN A 77 27.83 -10.36 37.81
CA GLN A 77 29.23 -10.29 38.25
C GLN A 77 29.36 -9.75 39.67
N ALA A 78 28.46 -8.83 40.06
CA ALA A 78 28.36 -8.32 41.42
C ALA A 78 26.89 -8.34 41.82
N ASP A 79 26.60 -8.89 43.01
CA ASP A 79 25.26 -8.80 43.59
C ASP A 79 24.83 -7.32 43.73
N PRO A 80 23.52 -7.02 43.67
CA PRO A 80 23.04 -5.66 43.84
C PRO A 80 23.63 -5.01 45.11
N ALA A 81 24.17 -3.80 45.00
CA ALA A 81 24.83 -3.09 46.09
C ALA A 81 24.17 -1.73 46.35
N LEU A 82 23.80 -1.47 47.60
CA LEU A 82 23.27 -0.18 48.04
C LEU A 82 24.44 0.79 48.24
N GLU A 83 24.46 1.85 47.45
CA GLU A 83 25.48 2.90 47.47
C GLU A 83 25.23 3.94 48.57
N ALA A 84 26.27 4.71 48.90
CA ALA A 84 26.19 5.76 49.92
C ALA A 84 25.18 6.87 49.61
N ASP A 85 24.86 7.08 48.33
CA ASP A 85 23.84 8.04 47.88
C ASP A 85 22.41 7.46 47.87
N GLY A 86 22.24 6.22 48.34
CA GLY A 86 20.97 5.52 48.38
C GLY A 86 20.56 4.87 47.05
N SER A 87 21.39 4.96 46.01
CA SER A 87 21.16 4.25 44.75
C SER A 87 21.54 2.76 44.85
N LEU A 88 20.90 1.93 44.03
CA LEU A 88 21.21 0.51 43.91
C LEU A 88 21.95 0.27 42.59
N THR A 89 23.13 -0.34 42.64
CA THR A 89 23.93 -0.68 41.46
C THR A 89 23.99 -2.19 41.24
N MET A 90 24.10 -2.62 39.99
CA MET A 90 24.33 -4.04 39.64
C MET A 90 24.96 -4.12 38.25
N GLN A 91 26.02 -4.90 38.09
CA GLN A 91 26.66 -5.10 36.78
C GLN A 91 26.88 -6.57 36.48
N GLY A 92 26.96 -6.87 35.19
CA GLY A 92 27.20 -8.22 34.71
C GLY A 92 27.13 -8.32 33.20
N THR A 93 26.79 -9.50 32.73
CA THR A 93 26.62 -9.81 31.31
C THR A 93 25.36 -10.64 31.11
N PHE A 94 24.56 -10.35 30.09
CA PHE A 94 23.44 -11.21 29.68
C PHE A 94 23.54 -11.55 28.19
N SER A 95 22.88 -12.64 27.78
CA SER A 95 23.24 -13.54 26.66
C SER A 95 24.32 -14.56 27.08
N ALA A 96 23.91 -15.83 27.14
CA ALA A 96 24.77 -16.95 27.57
C ALA A 96 24.42 -18.27 26.88
N ARG A 97 23.46 -18.26 25.94
CA ARG A 97 23.07 -19.44 25.17
C ARG A 97 23.72 -19.42 23.79
N ASP A 98 24.01 -20.62 23.30
CA ASP A 98 24.40 -20.89 21.91
C ASP A 98 25.59 -20.06 21.40
N ASP A 99 26.66 -19.92 22.21
CA ASP A 99 27.92 -19.24 21.87
C ASP A 99 27.80 -17.75 21.47
N SER A 100 26.66 -17.12 21.78
CA SER A 100 26.40 -15.72 21.47
C SER A 100 27.31 -14.77 22.26
N PRO A 101 27.87 -13.71 21.64
CA PRO A 101 28.64 -12.72 22.38
C PRO A 101 27.81 -12.05 23.49
N PRO A 102 28.27 -12.04 24.75
CA PRO A 102 27.53 -11.43 25.83
C PRO A 102 27.38 -9.92 25.66
N VAL A 103 26.27 -9.36 26.16
CA VAL A 103 26.08 -7.92 26.30
C VAL A 103 26.34 -7.56 27.76
N LYS A 104 27.35 -6.71 28.00
CA LYS A 104 27.60 -6.14 29.34
C LYS A 104 26.45 -5.21 29.71
N TYR A 105 26.05 -5.26 30.98
CA TYR A 105 25.09 -4.33 31.53
C TYR A 105 25.61 -3.70 32.82
N ALA A 106 25.23 -2.44 33.06
CA ALA A 106 25.43 -1.75 34.33
C ALA A 106 24.15 -0.99 34.72
N TYR A 107 23.50 -1.43 35.78
CA TYR A 107 22.36 -0.77 36.39
C TYR A 107 22.80 0.29 37.39
N ARG A 108 22.09 1.42 37.36
CA ARG A 108 21.99 2.38 38.46
C ARG A 108 20.50 2.71 38.67
N ILE A 109 19.99 2.41 39.86
CA ILE A 109 18.60 2.63 40.24
C ILE A 109 18.59 3.69 41.35
N THR A 110 17.97 4.84 41.08
CA THR A 110 18.00 5.98 41.99
C THR A 110 16.60 6.24 42.55
N PRO A 111 16.41 6.27 43.88
CA PRO A 111 15.16 6.72 44.49
C PRO A 111 14.89 8.20 44.14
N GLY A 112 13.65 8.50 43.76
CA GLY A 112 13.14 9.85 43.55
C GLY A 112 11.98 10.16 44.51
N GLY A 113 11.34 11.33 44.35
CA GLY A 113 10.26 11.77 45.24
C GLY A 113 9.05 10.83 45.29
N ASP A 114 8.68 10.21 44.15
CA ASP A 114 7.47 9.40 43.99
C ASP A 114 7.71 8.04 43.33
N GLY A 115 8.96 7.54 43.33
CA GLY A 115 9.31 6.28 42.67
C GLY A 115 10.80 6.08 42.45
N LEU A 116 11.15 5.24 41.47
CA LEU A 116 12.52 4.87 41.11
C LEU A 116 12.85 5.31 39.68
N ARG A 117 14.05 5.84 39.46
CA ARG A 117 14.63 6.01 38.12
C ARG A 117 15.58 4.85 37.86
N VAL A 118 15.37 4.12 36.77
CA VAL A 118 16.22 3.03 36.32
C VAL A 118 17.04 3.51 35.13
N ARG A 119 18.37 3.40 35.24
CA ARG A 119 19.31 3.57 34.13
C ARG A 119 20.09 2.28 33.96
N CYS A 120 20.09 1.72 32.77
CA CYS A 120 20.86 0.53 32.41
C CYS A 120 21.73 0.85 31.20
N GLU A 121 23.04 0.84 31.39
CA GLU A 121 24.02 1.00 30.32
C GLU A 121 24.37 -0.37 29.73
N LEU A 122 24.41 -0.46 28.41
CA LEU A 122 24.56 -1.68 27.65
C LEU A 122 25.74 -1.54 26.67
N GLN A 123 26.60 -2.55 26.63
CA GLN A 123 27.73 -2.61 25.71
C GLN A 123 27.89 -4.02 25.13
N LYS A 124 27.92 -4.12 23.81
CA LYS A 124 28.23 -5.38 23.12
C LYS A 124 29.70 -5.74 23.32
N THR A 125 29.99 -7.00 23.65
CA THR A 125 31.38 -7.48 23.78
C THR A 125 32.01 -7.89 22.45
N ALA A 126 31.19 -8.24 21.46
CA ALA A 126 31.57 -8.47 20.07
C ALA A 126 30.36 -8.21 19.16
N ALA A 127 30.50 -8.46 17.85
CA ALA A 127 29.41 -8.30 16.90
C ALA A 127 28.23 -9.23 17.25
N LEU A 128 27.08 -8.63 17.56
CA LEU A 128 25.83 -9.30 17.90
C LEU A 128 24.71 -8.42 17.34
N LYS A 129 23.90 -8.89 16.38
CA LYS A 129 22.88 -8.04 15.75
C LYS A 129 21.57 -8.13 16.52
N LEU A 130 21.10 -7.03 17.10
CA LEU A 130 19.80 -7.01 17.78
C LEU A 130 18.67 -6.93 16.76
N THR A 131 17.73 -7.88 16.81
CA THR A 131 16.66 -8.01 15.81
C THR A 131 15.56 -6.96 16.01
N ARG A 132 15.22 -6.63 17.28
CA ARG A 132 14.21 -5.60 17.61
C ARG A 132 14.63 -4.69 18.78
N GLY A 133 15.91 -4.52 19.04
CA GLY A 133 16.41 -3.73 20.17
C GLY A 133 16.15 -4.40 21.53
N ILE A 134 15.88 -3.60 22.57
CA ILE A 134 15.80 -4.03 23.98
C ILE A 134 14.41 -3.75 24.55
N TRP A 135 13.87 -4.72 25.29
CA TRP A 135 12.49 -4.71 25.77
C TRP A 135 12.38 -5.10 27.25
N LEU A 136 11.27 -4.70 27.87
CA LEU A 136 10.77 -5.28 29.12
C LEU A 136 9.69 -6.31 28.78
N HIS A 137 9.72 -7.46 29.44
CA HIS A 137 8.67 -8.46 29.44
C HIS A 137 7.95 -8.42 30.79
N LEU A 138 6.73 -7.88 30.80
CA LEU A 138 5.92 -7.55 31.97
C LEU A 138 4.73 -8.50 32.05
N SER A 139 4.41 -8.99 33.25
CA SER A 139 3.36 -9.98 33.44
C SER A 139 2.60 -9.82 34.74
N GLY A 140 1.29 -10.10 34.70
CA GLY A 140 0.41 -10.23 35.86
C GLY A 140 -0.28 -11.59 35.85
N SER A 141 -0.21 -12.33 36.96
CA SER A 141 -0.78 -13.68 37.04
C SER A 141 -2.30 -13.67 36.90
N ARG A 142 -2.85 -14.61 36.12
CA ARG A 142 -4.30 -14.83 36.04
C ARG A 142 -4.90 -15.41 37.32
N ASP A 143 -4.06 -15.87 38.26
CA ASP A 143 -4.51 -16.31 39.59
C ASP A 143 -4.89 -15.11 40.47
N THR A 144 -4.32 -13.92 40.21
CA THR A 144 -4.55 -12.72 41.01
C THR A 144 -5.28 -11.61 40.27
N PHE A 145 -5.22 -11.59 38.94
CA PHE A 145 -5.91 -10.62 38.09
C PHE A 145 -7.05 -11.27 37.30
N GLN A 146 -8.18 -10.56 37.19
CA GLN A 146 -9.39 -11.02 36.50
C GLN A 146 -9.35 -10.73 34.99
N GLY A 147 -8.52 -9.79 34.55
CA GLY A 147 -8.43 -9.30 33.18
C GLY A 147 -9.24 -8.04 32.90
N SER A 148 -10.15 -7.66 33.81
CA SER A 148 -10.98 -6.46 33.73
C SER A 148 -10.27 -5.21 34.28
N GLU A 149 -9.12 -5.37 34.92
CA GLU A 149 -8.30 -4.30 35.43
C GLU A 149 -7.86 -3.38 34.29
N ARG A 150 -7.92 -2.08 34.52
CA ARG A 150 -7.71 -1.06 33.50
C ARG A 150 -6.24 -0.93 33.14
N THR A 151 -6.00 -0.57 31.89
CA THR A 151 -4.68 -0.23 31.38
C THR A 151 -4.73 1.13 30.69
N TRP A 152 -3.60 1.82 30.68
CA TRP A 152 -3.44 3.02 29.87
C TRP A 152 -2.02 3.11 29.33
N PHE A 153 -1.92 3.01 28.02
CA PHE A 153 -0.71 3.22 27.23
C PHE A 153 -0.74 4.68 26.78
N ALA A 154 -0.40 5.57 27.71
CA ALA A 154 -0.59 6.99 27.54
C ALA A 154 0.35 7.56 26.47
N PRO A 155 -0.15 8.47 25.62
CA PRO A 155 -1.52 8.96 25.55
C PRO A 155 -2.42 8.18 24.57
N SER A 156 -1.89 7.18 23.87
CA SER A 156 -2.45 6.67 22.61
C SER A 156 -3.57 5.64 22.76
N ALA A 157 -3.49 4.75 23.75
CA ALA A 157 -4.46 3.66 23.89
C ALA A 157 -4.82 3.37 25.35
N HIS A 158 -6.02 2.85 25.56
CA HIS A 158 -6.54 2.41 26.85
C HIS A 158 -7.38 1.15 26.67
N GLY A 159 -7.54 0.37 27.73
CA GLY A 159 -8.32 -0.85 27.70
C GLY A 159 -8.32 -1.56 29.05
N THR A 160 -8.36 -2.89 28.99
CA THR A 160 -8.19 -3.76 30.14
C THR A 160 -7.04 -4.73 29.93
N LEU A 161 -6.55 -5.39 30.97
CA LEU A 161 -5.46 -6.36 30.85
C LEU A 161 -5.73 -7.46 29.81
N SER A 162 -7.00 -7.79 29.54
CA SER A 162 -7.42 -8.78 28.56
C SER A 162 -7.62 -8.27 27.14
N ALA A 163 -7.72 -6.96 26.94
CA ALA A 163 -8.27 -6.38 25.70
C ALA A 163 -7.68 -5.00 25.34
N THR A 164 -6.43 -4.73 25.69
CA THR A 164 -5.78 -3.47 25.30
C THR A 164 -5.03 -3.65 23.99
N PRO A 165 -5.24 -2.79 22.99
CA PRO A 165 -4.49 -2.88 21.75
C PRO A 165 -3.02 -2.51 21.97
N ALA A 166 -2.14 -3.09 21.15
CA ALA A 166 -0.77 -2.61 21.02
C ALA A 166 -0.77 -1.14 20.59
N ALA A 167 0.13 -0.34 21.15
CA ALA A 167 0.19 1.09 20.89
C ALA A 167 1.56 1.66 21.21
N THR A 168 1.81 2.88 20.76
CA THR A 168 2.97 3.65 21.19
C THR A 168 2.63 4.47 22.41
N ALA A 169 3.45 4.44 23.46
CA ALA A 169 3.23 5.16 24.70
C ALA A 169 4.51 5.76 25.26
N ASN A 170 4.36 6.84 26.03
CA ASN A 170 5.44 7.37 26.88
C ASN A 170 5.23 7.05 28.37
N ARG A 171 4.04 6.55 28.73
CA ARG A 171 3.75 6.00 30.06
C ARG A 171 2.83 4.79 29.94
N VAL A 172 3.14 3.75 30.70
CA VAL A 172 2.32 2.53 30.80
C VAL A 172 1.77 2.43 32.21
N LEU A 173 0.45 2.53 32.34
CA LEU A 173 -0.25 2.32 33.60
C LEU A 173 -1.00 0.99 33.56
N LEU A 174 -0.76 0.13 34.55
CA LEU A 174 -1.49 -1.11 34.76
C LEU A 174 -2.14 -1.08 36.15
N GLU A 175 -3.46 -1.21 36.20
CA GLU A 175 -4.21 -1.13 37.46
C GLU A 175 -3.85 -2.31 38.38
N LEU A 176 -3.62 -2.00 39.65
CA LEU A 176 -3.41 -2.97 40.73
C LEU A 176 -4.72 -3.17 41.51
N ARG A 177 -5.36 -2.06 41.93
CA ARG A 177 -6.64 -2.06 42.65
C ARG A 177 -7.25 -0.66 42.73
N GLN A 178 -8.57 -0.54 42.53
CA GLN A 178 -9.33 0.69 42.78
C GLN A 178 -8.71 1.93 42.11
N GLY A 179 -8.23 1.75 40.88
CA GLY A 179 -7.54 2.76 40.07
C GLY A 179 -6.09 3.01 40.47
N ARG A 180 -5.59 2.56 41.62
CA ARG A 180 -4.16 2.66 41.91
C ARG A 180 -3.39 1.71 41.00
N SER A 181 -2.36 2.23 40.32
CA SER A 181 -1.73 1.56 39.19
C SER A 181 -0.21 1.60 39.25
N LEU A 182 0.43 0.54 38.80
CA LEU A 182 1.85 0.56 38.45
C LEU A 182 2.03 1.47 37.24
N CYS A 183 2.98 2.40 37.31
CA CYS A 183 3.29 3.33 36.23
C CYS A 183 4.76 3.17 35.80
N LEU A 184 4.97 2.80 34.53
CA LEU A 184 6.28 2.83 33.89
C LEU A 184 6.36 4.09 33.02
N GLY A 185 7.24 5.03 33.36
CA GLY A 185 7.53 6.22 32.54
C GLY A 185 8.69 5.95 31.60
N LEU A 186 8.53 6.27 30.33
CA LEU A 186 9.48 5.94 29.26
C LEU A 186 10.22 7.21 28.78
N PRO A 187 11.43 7.09 28.21
CA PRO A 187 12.28 8.24 27.86
C PRO A 187 11.82 8.96 26.59
N GLY A 188 10.67 8.54 26.04
CA GLY A 188 10.05 8.99 24.81
C GLY A 188 8.87 8.07 24.49
N TYR A 189 8.34 8.19 23.28
CA TYR A 189 7.31 7.30 22.79
C TYR A 189 7.93 5.95 22.39
N ARG A 190 7.39 4.85 22.92
CA ARG A 190 7.91 3.49 22.73
C ARG A 190 6.79 2.52 22.41
N SER A 191 7.12 1.48 21.66
CA SER A 191 6.15 0.42 21.35
C SER A 191 5.78 -0.38 22.61
N VAL A 192 4.49 -0.59 22.80
CA VAL A 192 3.92 -1.45 23.83
C VAL A 192 3.05 -2.49 23.14
N GLU A 193 3.40 -3.76 23.27
CA GLU A 193 2.70 -4.88 22.63
C GLU A 193 2.00 -5.73 23.69
N ASP A 194 0.74 -6.11 23.43
CA ASP A 194 0.07 -7.19 24.16
C ASP A 194 0.47 -8.53 23.52
N GLU A 195 1.15 -9.37 24.28
CA GLU A 195 1.56 -10.71 23.83
C GLU A 195 0.46 -11.75 24.05
N GLY A 196 -0.46 -11.48 24.97
CA GLY A 196 -1.38 -12.47 25.51
C GLY A 196 -0.67 -13.58 26.27
N GLY A 197 -1.44 -14.50 26.84
CA GLY A 197 -0.89 -15.60 27.61
C GLY A 197 -1.96 -16.43 28.30
N ARG A 198 -1.72 -17.75 28.40
CA ARG A 198 -2.66 -18.68 29.04
C ARG A 198 -2.62 -18.62 30.57
N GLN A 199 -1.46 -18.30 31.15
CA GLN A 199 -1.23 -18.29 32.61
C GLN A 199 -1.10 -16.88 33.20
N ALA A 200 -0.79 -15.90 32.37
CA ALA A 200 -0.63 -14.50 32.76
C ALA A 200 -1.13 -13.56 31.66
N TYR A 201 -1.43 -12.33 32.03
CA TYR A 201 -1.51 -11.20 31.10
C TYR A 201 -0.10 -10.69 30.87
N VAL A 202 0.32 -10.59 29.61
CA VAL A 202 1.73 -10.35 29.25
C VAL A 202 1.84 -9.18 28.29
N PHE A 203 2.69 -8.21 28.65
CA PHE A 203 3.00 -7.05 27.84
C PHE A 203 4.49 -6.97 27.56
N ARG A 204 4.83 -6.43 26.40
CA ARG A 204 6.20 -6.09 26.03
C ARG A 204 6.32 -4.58 25.90
N VAL A 205 7.28 -3.97 26.60
CA VAL A 205 7.52 -2.52 26.55
C VAL A 205 8.91 -2.28 25.99
N GLN A 206 8.99 -1.64 24.84
CA GLN A 206 10.29 -1.34 24.20
C GLN A 206 11.02 -0.25 24.99
N LEU A 207 12.31 -0.46 25.26
CA LEU A 207 13.19 0.56 25.84
C LEU A 207 14.09 1.18 24.78
N LEU A 208 14.66 0.32 23.92
CA LEU A 208 15.50 0.70 22.80
C LEU A 208 14.92 0.11 21.52
N SER A 209 14.72 0.95 20.49
CA SER A 209 14.02 0.56 19.27
C SER A 209 14.88 -0.16 18.24
N GLY A 210 16.18 0.15 18.22
CA GLY A 210 17.11 -0.33 17.20
C GLY A 210 18.34 -1.04 17.77
N ASP A 211 19.22 -1.41 16.86
CA ASP A 211 20.53 -1.96 17.16
C ASP A 211 21.55 -0.84 17.50
N PHE A 212 22.71 -1.20 18.07
CA PHE A 212 23.79 -0.26 18.40
C PHE A 212 25.17 -0.86 18.14
N GLU A 213 26.20 -0.05 17.92
CA GLU A 213 27.51 -0.54 17.47
C GLU A 213 28.35 -1.18 18.59
N VAL A 214 29.33 -2.01 18.23
CA VAL A 214 30.31 -2.53 19.20
C VAL A 214 31.18 -1.38 19.69
N GLY A 215 31.28 -1.20 21.00
CA GLY A 215 31.98 -0.07 21.64
C GLY A 215 31.10 1.16 21.88
N GLU A 216 29.87 1.17 21.36
CA GLU A 216 28.84 2.13 21.75
C GLU A 216 28.25 1.73 23.12
N THR A 217 27.98 2.72 23.97
CA THR A 217 27.20 2.54 25.19
C THR A 217 25.75 2.93 24.92
N ALA A 218 24.90 1.93 24.71
CA ALA A 218 23.46 2.16 24.64
C ALA A 218 22.90 2.35 26.06
N VAL A 219 21.92 3.23 26.21
CA VAL A 219 21.31 3.53 27.51
C VAL A 219 19.82 3.26 27.46
N CYS A 220 19.38 2.33 28.30
CA CYS A 220 17.97 2.10 28.57
C CYS A 220 17.57 2.84 29.86
N GLU A 221 16.68 3.82 29.76
CA GLU A 221 16.16 4.56 30.92
C GLU A 221 14.65 4.43 31.01
N TYR A 222 14.12 4.28 32.22
CA TYR A 222 12.69 4.37 32.51
C TYR A 222 12.47 4.68 34.01
N THR A 223 11.26 5.09 34.37
CA THR A 223 10.87 5.31 35.77
C THR A 223 9.83 4.29 36.19
N ILE A 224 9.88 3.88 37.46
CA ILE A 224 8.87 3.01 38.08
C ILE A 224 8.24 3.81 39.22
N SER A 225 6.93 4.02 39.15
CA SER A 225 6.19 4.75 40.16
C SER A 225 4.78 4.17 40.29
N PHE A 226 4.00 4.70 41.22
CA PHE A 226 2.58 4.38 41.35
C PHE A 226 1.75 5.62 41.04
N ALA A 227 0.74 5.47 40.20
CA ALA A 227 -0.12 6.57 39.76
C ALA A 227 -1.59 6.20 39.93
N GLN A 228 -2.44 7.21 40.06
CA GLN A 228 -3.88 7.02 39.97
C GLN A 228 -4.28 6.91 38.49
N MET A 229 -5.00 5.85 38.14
CA MET A 229 -5.64 5.68 36.84
C MET A 229 -6.64 6.83 36.66
N PRO A 230 -6.64 7.55 35.52
CA PRO A 230 -7.61 8.62 35.30
C PRO A 230 -9.03 8.06 35.36
N GLU A 231 -9.99 8.84 35.87
CA GLU A 231 -11.40 8.42 35.89
C GLU A 231 -11.90 8.16 34.47
N ARG A 232 -11.52 9.03 33.54
CA ARG A 232 -11.83 8.93 32.11
C ARG A 232 -10.57 9.08 31.26
N PHE A 233 -10.43 8.22 30.25
CA PHE A 233 -9.30 8.34 29.32
C PHE A 233 -9.54 9.43 28.27
N PRO A 234 -8.49 10.15 27.84
CA PRO A 234 -8.58 11.02 26.67
C PRO A 234 -9.13 10.23 25.47
N GLY A 235 -10.13 10.79 24.79
CA GLY A 235 -10.80 10.14 23.67
C GLY A 235 -11.69 8.94 24.01
N GLN A 236 -11.90 8.61 25.29
CA GLN A 236 -12.80 7.54 25.69
C GLN A 236 -14.23 7.82 25.22
N ILE A 237 -14.77 6.87 24.47
CA ILE A 237 -16.13 6.89 23.96
C ILE A 237 -17.00 6.08 24.91
N GLU A 238 -18.03 6.72 25.46
CA GLU A 238 -18.95 6.11 26.43
C GLU A 238 -20.37 6.10 25.88
N PRO A 239 -21.18 5.08 26.24
CA PRO A 239 -22.62 5.12 26.04
C PRO A 239 -23.25 6.41 26.59
N ALA A 240 -24.23 6.96 25.89
CA ALA A 240 -25.00 8.10 26.36
C ALA A 240 -26.41 7.66 26.78
N ARG A 241 -26.95 8.35 27.79
CA ARG A 241 -28.31 8.15 28.34
C ARG A 241 -28.99 9.49 28.55
N GLN A 242 -29.00 10.32 27.52
CA GLN A 242 -29.56 11.67 27.59
C GLN A 242 -30.92 11.72 26.88
N PRO A 243 -31.86 12.58 27.32
CA PRO A 243 -33.08 12.85 26.58
C PRO A 243 -32.76 13.33 25.15
N LEU A 244 -33.48 12.79 24.18
CA LEU A 244 -33.30 13.09 22.76
C LEU A 244 -33.52 14.59 22.50
N ALA A 245 -32.46 15.31 22.11
CA ALA A 245 -32.51 16.74 21.85
C ALA A 245 -31.38 17.20 20.92
N ILE A 246 -31.66 18.24 20.11
CA ILE A 246 -30.67 18.98 19.34
C ILE A 246 -30.47 20.34 20.03
N GLY A 247 -29.28 20.54 20.60
CA GLY A 247 -28.85 21.78 21.23
C GLY A 247 -28.21 22.75 20.24
N THR A 248 -27.15 23.41 20.68
CA THR A 248 -26.41 24.39 19.87
C THR A 248 -25.75 23.73 18.66
N VAL A 249 -25.86 24.40 17.51
CA VAL A 249 -25.16 24.06 16.27
C VAL A 249 -24.19 25.19 15.94
N THR A 250 -22.91 24.89 15.92
CA THR A 250 -21.84 25.86 15.66
C THR A 250 -21.19 25.56 14.32
N PRO A 251 -21.49 26.31 13.25
CA PRO A 251 -20.73 26.23 12.00
C PRO A 251 -19.33 26.86 12.18
N ASP A 252 -18.31 26.28 11.56
CA ASP A 252 -16.97 26.87 11.49
C ASP A 252 -16.91 28.11 10.56
N ALA A 253 -17.86 28.24 9.64
CA ALA A 253 -18.01 29.40 8.77
C ALA A 253 -19.49 29.69 8.44
N THR A 254 -19.81 30.98 8.30
CA THR A 254 -21.13 31.46 7.80
C THR A 254 -21.08 31.95 6.36
N ARG A 255 -19.86 32.08 5.80
CA ARG A 255 -19.58 32.42 4.42
C ARG A 255 -18.30 31.70 3.97
N LEU A 256 -18.33 31.00 2.85
CA LEU A 256 -17.16 30.32 2.27
C LEU A 256 -17.25 30.20 0.74
N GLU A 257 -16.10 30.00 0.10
CA GLU A 257 -16.01 29.78 -1.34
C GLU A 257 -16.57 28.40 -1.73
N GLN A 258 -17.09 28.27 -2.95
CA GLN A 258 -17.44 26.97 -3.53
C GLN A 258 -16.32 25.95 -3.34
N TYR A 259 -16.70 24.71 -3.08
CA TYR A 259 -15.80 23.59 -2.87
C TYR A 259 -14.94 23.64 -1.59
N ARG A 260 -15.14 24.63 -0.70
CA ARG A 260 -14.55 24.61 0.65
C ARG A 260 -15.44 23.84 1.63
N ARG A 261 -14.79 23.26 2.65
CA ARG A 261 -15.46 22.54 3.74
C ARG A 261 -16.24 23.50 4.64
N LEU A 262 -17.49 23.15 4.91
CA LEU A 262 -18.26 23.55 6.09
C LEU A 262 -18.20 22.40 7.10
N GLU A 263 -17.85 22.68 8.35
CA GLU A 263 -18.04 21.75 9.46
C GLU A 263 -19.03 22.32 10.49
N LEU A 264 -20.09 21.57 10.78
CA LEU A 264 -21.02 21.87 11.87
C LEU A 264 -20.64 21.05 13.10
N ARG A 265 -20.45 21.72 14.23
CA ARG A 265 -20.36 21.08 15.56
C ARG A 265 -21.74 21.07 16.19
N VAL A 266 -22.23 19.90 16.59
CA VAL A 266 -23.61 19.72 17.07
C VAL A 266 -23.61 19.21 18.51
N ASP A 267 -24.26 19.94 19.42
CA ASP A 267 -24.68 19.41 20.73
C ASP A 267 -25.89 18.49 20.53
N ALA A 268 -25.64 17.25 20.10
CA ALA A 268 -26.67 16.23 19.95
C ALA A 268 -26.71 15.34 21.20
N ARG A 269 -27.87 15.31 21.85
CA ARG A 269 -28.15 14.50 23.05
C ARG A 269 -29.09 13.38 22.66
N ALA A 270 -28.72 12.17 23.02
CA ALA A 270 -29.43 10.96 22.65
C ALA A 270 -29.11 9.84 23.65
N THR A 271 -29.86 8.74 23.54
CA THR A 271 -29.59 7.48 24.19
C THR A 271 -28.99 6.49 23.20
N TYR A 272 -27.73 6.10 23.42
CA TYR A 272 -27.03 5.12 22.58
C TYR A 272 -25.96 4.35 23.37
N ASP A 273 -25.69 3.13 22.95
CA ASP A 273 -24.56 2.29 23.35
C ASP A 273 -23.34 2.50 22.44
N ASN A 274 -23.58 2.61 21.13
CA ASN A 274 -22.56 2.82 20.12
C ASN A 274 -22.90 4.07 19.27
N PRO A 275 -22.12 5.18 19.36
CA PRO A 275 -22.40 6.38 18.58
C PRO A 275 -22.14 6.22 17.07
N PHE A 276 -21.56 5.09 16.65
CA PHE A 276 -21.29 4.77 15.25
C PHE A 276 -22.39 3.93 14.60
N ASP A 277 -23.32 3.37 15.39
CA ASP A 277 -24.41 2.56 14.88
C ASP A 277 -25.65 3.42 14.57
N PRO A 278 -26.01 3.62 13.28
CA PRO A 278 -27.17 4.41 12.90
C PRO A 278 -28.52 3.79 13.31
N ASP A 279 -28.56 2.52 13.72
CA ASP A 279 -29.76 1.90 14.31
C ASP A 279 -29.92 2.24 15.80
N ASP A 280 -28.87 2.73 16.44
CA ASP A 280 -28.85 3.16 17.84
C ASP A 280 -29.03 4.68 17.94
N VAL A 281 -28.25 5.43 17.15
CA VAL A 281 -28.34 6.88 17.01
C VAL A 281 -27.93 7.34 15.61
N ARG A 282 -28.77 8.15 14.98
CA ARG A 282 -28.53 8.70 13.64
C ARG A 282 -28.73 10.21 13.62
N LEU A 283 -27.67 10.93 13.25
CA LEU A 283 -27.72 12.35 12.92
C LEU A 283 -27.61 12.53 11.40
N ASP A 284 -28.54 13.27 10.80
CA ASP A 284 -28.50 13.70 9.41
C ASP A 284 -28.73 15.23 9.33
N ALA A 285 -28.13 15.88 8.34
CA ALA A 285 -28.42 17.27 7.98
C ALA A 285 -29.08 17.32 6.61
N VAL A 286 -30.23 17.99 6.54
CA VAL A 286 -30.97 18.23 5.31
C VAL A 286 -30.61 19.62 4.82
N PHE A 287 -29.81 19.72 3.77
CA PHE A 287 -29.43 20.97 3.13
C PHE A 287 -30.36 21.31 1.97
N THR A 288 -30.88 22.54 1.94
CA THR A 288 -31.52 23.13 0.76
C THR A 288 -30.50 24.01 0.06
N THR A 289 -30.24 23.68 -1.21
CA THR A 289 -29.33 24.38 -2.10
C THR A 289 -29.97 25.69 -2.63
N PRO A 290 -29.17 26.68 -3.08
CA PRO A 290 -29.66 27.87 -3.79
C PRO A 290 -30.68 27.62 -4.92
N SER A 291 -30.53 26.51 -5.66
CA SER A 291 -31.42 26.08 -6.75
C SER A 291 -32.70 25.39 -6.26
N GLY A 292 -32.83 25.17 -4.95
CA GLY A 292 -33.99 24.54 -4.32
C GLY A 292 -33.91 23.02 -4.20
N GLN A 293 -32.82 22.38 -4.65
CA GLN A 293 -32.60 20.95 -4.42
C GLN A 293 -32.35 20.67 -2.94
N THR A 294 -32.77 19.50 -2.47
CA THR A 294 -32.54 19.02 -1.11
C THR A 294 -31.52 17.88 -1.11
N LEU A 295 -30.50 17.98 -0.24
CA LEU A 295 -29.46 16.98 -0.04
C LEU A 295 -29.46 16.50 1.41
N THR A 296 -29.52 15.19 1.62
CA THR A 296 -29.33 14.60 2.96
C THR A 296 -27.87 14.25 3.15
N VAL A 297 -27.23 14.84 4.15
CA VAL A 297 -25.83 14.65 4.48
C VAL A 297 -25.73 13.93 5.81
N PRO A 298 -25.14 12.72 5.86
CA PRO A 298 -25.03 12.00 7.11
C PRO A 298 -24.05 12.69 8.06
N GLY A 299 -24.45 12.83 9.33
CA GLY A 299 -23.58 13.23 10.43
C GLY A 299 -22.84 12.04 11.04
N PHE A 300 -21.80 12.33 11.82
CA PHE A 300 -20.92 11.33 12.45
C PHE A 300 -20.44 11.79 13.83
N PHE A 301 -20.07 10.84 14.68
CA PHE A 301 -19.35 11.10 15.92
C PHE A 301 -17.84 11.04 15.67
N ALA A 302 -17.10 11.97 16.26
CA ALA A 302 -15.64 12.02 16.16
C ALA A 302 -14.98 12.29 17.51
N VAL A 303 -13.79 11.71 17.67
CA VAL A 303 -12.83 12.07 18.72
C VAL A 303 -11.77 12.96 18.07
N GLU A 304 -11.55 14.14 18.63
CA GLU A 304 -10.51 15.06 18.15
C GLU A 304 -9.13 14.48 18.48
N HIS A 305 -8.19 14.60 17.54
CA HIS A 305 -6.81 14.15 17.73
C HIS A 305 -5.84 15.25 17.34
N ARG A 306 -4.71 15.30 18.03
CA ARG A 306 -3.54 16.09 17.63
C ARG A 306 -2.49 15.15 17.03
N CYS A 307 -2.00 15.46 15.83
CA CYS A 307 -0.83 14.78 15.30
C CYS A 307 0.45 15.35 15.93
N GLU A 308 1.35 14.45 16.31
CA GLU A 308 2.68 14.76 16.82
C GLU A 308 3.68 13.82 16.17
N VAL A 309 4.76 14.35 15.60
CA VAL A 309 5.87 13.54 15.09
C VAL A 309 6.98 13.57 16.13
N SER A 310 7.41 12.40 16.59
CA SER A 310 8.46 12.25 17.59
C SER A 310 9.36 11.08 17.21
N GLU A 311 10.68 11.29 17.23
CA GLU A 311 11.69 10.25 16.91
C GLU A 311 11.42 9.51 15.57
N GLY A 312 10.92 10.22 14.56
CA GLY A 312 10.61 9.63 13.24
C GLY A 312 9.33 8.79 13.20
N ALA A 313 8.47 8.89 14.22
CA ALA A 313 7.17 8.25 14.27
C ALA A 313 6.04 9.29 14.37
N GLU A 314 4.98 9.10 13.59
CA GLU A 314 3.75 9.87 13.64
C GLU A 314 2.77 9.28 14.66
N LEU A 315 2.27 10.13 15.55
CA LEU A 315 1.35 9.75 16.62
C LEU A 315 0.08 10.59 16.58
N MET A 316 -1.04 9.91 16.72
CA MET A 316 -2.36 10.52 16.81
C MET A 316 -2.83 10.52 18.25
N ILE A 317 -2.71 11.67 18.91
CA ILE A 317 -2.95 11.82 20.34
C ILE A 317 -4.41 12.26 20.58
N PRO A 318 -5.25 11.43 21.22
CA PRO A 318 -6.64 11.78 21.47
C PRO A 318 -6.75 13.00 22.39
N GLN A 319 -7.69 13.89 22.06
CA GLN A 319 -8.01 15.08 22.86
C GLN A 319 -9.30 14.84 23.67
N PRO A 320 -9.55 15.63 24.73
CA PRO A 320 -10.78 15.53 25.52
C PRO A 320 -12.06 15.87 24.73
N ALA A 321 -11.93 16.64 23.64
CA ALA A 321 -13.04 17.04 22.80
C ALA A 321 -13.48 15.87 21.90
N SER A 322 -14.73 15.45 22.07
CA SER A 322 -15.42 14.52 21.17
C SER A 322 -16.82 15.05 20.91
N GLY A 323 -17.44 14.65 19.80
CA GLY A 323 -18.85 14.93 19.59
C GLY A 323 -19.31 14.78 18.16
N TRP A 324 -20.57 15.15 17.96
CA TRP A 324 -21.26 15.05 16.69
C TRP A 324 -20.81 16.16 15.72
N ARG A 325 -20.64 15.76 14.46
CA ARG A 325 -20.22 16.60 13.35
C ARG A 325 -21.09 16.34 12.12
N VAL A 326 -21.22 17.36 11.29
CA VAL A 326 -21.68 17.24 9.90
C VAL A 326 -20.69 18.00 9.04
N ARG A 327 -20.19 17.38 7.96
CA ARG A 327 -19.31 18.05 7.00
C ARG A 327 -20.01 18.17 5.65
N PHE A 328 -19.95 19.36 5.06
CA PHE A 328 -20.60 19.67 3.79
C PHE A 328 -19.71 20.52 2.90
N THR A 329 -19.90 20.41 1.59
CA THR A 329 -19.17 21.18 0.59
C THR A 329 -20.18 21.77 -0.41
N PRO A 330 -20.40 23.09 -0.43
CA PRO A 330 -21.31 23.71 -1.39
C PRO A 330 -20.71 23.72 -2.79
N ARG A 331 -21.57 23.49 -3.78
CA ARG A 331 -21.22 23.31 -5.20
C ARG A 331 -21.77 24.39 -6.11
N GLU A 332 -22.73 25.19 -5.66
CA GLU A 332 -23.32 26.31 -6.40
C GLU A 332 -23.24 27.59 -5.56
N PRO A 333 -23.00 28.77 -6.15
CA PRO A 333 -22.98 30.01 -5.40
C PRO A 333 -24.40 30.37 -4.92
N GLY A 334 -24.48 31.03 -3.77
CA GLY A 334 -25.71 31.52 -3.17
C GLY A 334 -25.96 30.98 -1.78
N ARG A 335 -27.17 31.23 -1.28
CA ARG A 335 -27.55 30.91 0.09
C ARG A 335 -28.06 29.48 0.25
N TYR A 336 -27.33 28.69 1.02
CA TYR A 336 -27.76 27.40 1.52
C TYR A 336 -28.52 27.54 2.85
N ARG A 337 -29.44 26.61 3.11
CA ARG A 337 -30.09 26.45 4.42
C ARG A 337 -29.96 25.00 4.86
N TRP A 338 -29.93 24.75 6.17
CA TRP A 338 -29.96 23.39 6.69
C TRP A 338 -30.95 23.24 7.84
N GLN A 339 -31.38 22.00 8.07
CA GLN A 339 -32.05 21.54 9.27
C GLN A 339 -31.51 20.15 9.65
N LEU A 340 -31.31 19.91 10.94
CA LEU A 340 -30.83 18.65 11.47
C LEU A 340 -31.99 17.72 11.84
N ARG A 341 -31.79 16.43 11.60
CA ARG A 341 -32.66 15.31 12.00
C ARG A 341 -31.85 14.38 12.89
N LEU A 342 -32.26 14.22 14.14
CA LEU A 342 -31.62 13.32 15.11
C LEU A 342 -32.63 12.25 15.53
N CYS A 343 -32.23 10.99 15.39
CA CYS A 343 -33.03 9.82 15.74
C CYS A 343 -32.25 8.96 16.73
N ASP A 344 -32.92 8.45 17.76
CA ASP A 344 -32.44 7.34 18.59
C ASP A 344 -33.60 6.34 18.83
N ARG A 345 -33.39 5.34 19.69
CA ARG A 345 -34.43 4.33 20.00
C ARG A 345 -35.71 4.91 20.62
N SER A 346 -35.69 6.13 21.15
CA SER A 346 -36.86 6.79 21.76
C SER A 346 -37.73 7.55 20.74
N GLY A 347 -37.19 7.87 19.57
CA GLY A 347 -37.90 8.57 18.51
C GLY A 347 -37.00 9.47 17.66
N GLU A 348 -37.59 10.52 17.10
CA GLU A 348 -36.93 11.44 16.18
C GLU A 348 -37.28 12.89 16.50
N VAL A 349 -36.28 13.77 16.46
CA VAL A 349 -36.43 15.22 16.63
C VAL A 349 -35.75 15.99 15.49
N HIS A 350 -36.29 17.16 15.19
CA HIS A 350 -35.84 18.04 14.11
C HIS A 350 -35.44 19.40 14.70
N GLY A 351 -34.36 20.02 14.22
CA GLY A 351 -33.88 21.27 14.83
C GLY A 351 -32.58 21.80 14.22
N GLY A 352 -31.84 22.63 14.96
CA GLY A 352 -30.48 23.04 14.59
C GLY A 352 -30.36 23.82 13.28
N GLN A 353 -31.39 24.58 12.90
CA GLN A 353 -31.48 25.26 11.62
C GLN A 353 -30.41 26.35 11.46
N GLY A 354 -29.93 26.54 10.24
CA GLY A 354 -29.02 27.65 9.92
C GLY A 354 -28.86 27.87 8.43
N SER A 355 -27.92 28.76 8.06
CA SER A 355 -27.63 29.08 6.67
C SER A 355 -26.17 29.37 6.42
N LEU A 356 -25.71 29.08 5.21
CA LEU A 356 -24.37 29.35 4.71
C LEU A 356 -24.47 30.20 3.44
N GLU A 357 -23.66 31.25 3.34
CA GLU A 357 -23.47 31.97 2.08
C GLU A 357 -22.29 31.36 1.30
N CYS A 358 -22.56 30.76 0.15
CA CYS A 358 -21.53 30.27 -0.75
C CYS A 358 -21.19 31.33 -1.81
N VAL A 359 -19.92 31.69 -1.94
CA VAL A 359 -19.46 32.60 -3.00
C VAL A 359 -18.67 31.86 -4.07
N PRO A 360 -18.60 32.36 -5.31
CA PRO A 360 -17.72 31.79 -6.32
C PRO A 360 -16.27 31.71 -5.82
N GLY A 361 -15.58 30.62 -6.12
CA GLY A 361 -14.18 30.38 -5.74
C GLY A 361 -13.37 29.79 -6.89
N ALA A 362 -12.05 29.67 -6.70
CA ALA A 362 -11.13 29.10 -7.69
C ALA A 362 -11.07 27.56 -7.69
N GLY A 363 -11.83 26.89 -6.81
CA GLY A 363 -11.88 25.44 -6.75
C GLY A 363 -12.44 24.84 -8.05
N ARG A 364 -11.79 23.81 -8.59
CA ARG A 364 -12.23 23.10 -9.81
C ARG A 364 -13.45 22.20 -9.56
N GLY A 365 -13.62 21.76 -8.31
CA GLY A 365 -14.70 20.87 -7.88
C GLY A 365 -14.29 19.41 -7.77
N PHE A 366 -15.28 18.51 -7.74
CA PHE A 366 -15.05 17.07 -7.66
C PHE A 366 -14.63 16.52 -9.03
N VAL A 367 -13.81 15.47 -9.04
CA VAL A 367 -13.47 14.72 -10.25
C VAL A 367 -14.64 13.79 -10.61
N ARG A 368 -14.99 13.76 -11.90
CA ARG A 368 -16.13 13.03 -12.49
C ARG A 368 -15.69 12.34 -13.78
N THR A 369 -16.53 11.43 -14.28
CA THR A 369 -16.51 11.03 -15.68
C THR A 369 -16.79 12.25 -16.55
N SER A 370 -15.96 12.48 -17.56
CA SER A 370 -16.10 13.64 -18.43
C SER A 370 -17.37 13.55 -19.29
N ARG A 371 -18.03 14.72 -19.43
CA ARG A 371 -19.17 14.89 -20.35
C ARG A 371 -18.73 15.05 -21.81
N ALA A 372 -17.50 15.49 -22.04
CA ALA A 372 -16.95 15.66 -23.38
C ALA A 372 -16.46 14.33 -23.96
N ASP A 373 -15.89 13.47 -23.11
CA ASP A 373 -15.47 12.13 -23.48
C ASP A 373 -15.62 11.16 -22.30
N PRO A 374 -16.57 10.20 -22.33
CA PRO A 374 -16.77 9.25 -21.24
C PRO A 374 -15.55 8.36 -20.94
N HIS A 375 -14.50 8.33 -21.77
CA HIS A 375 -13.26 7.60 -21.48
C HIS A 375 -12.26 8.38 -20.61
N TYR A 376 -12.59 9.60 -20.21
CA TYR A 376 -11.70 10.47 -19.44
C TYR A 376 -12.38 11.03 -18.20
N LEU A 377 -11.56 11.63 -17.33
CA LEU A 377 -12.00 12.30 -16.13
C LEU A 377 -12.00 13.83 -16.34
N ALA A 378 -12.89 14.53 -15.65
CA ALA A 378 -12.96 15.98 -15.64
C ALA A 378 -13.49 16.47 -14.28
N PHE A 379 -13.12 17.70 -13.93
CA PHE A 379 -13.66 18.39 -12.77
C PHE A 379 -15.10 18.88 -13.03
N ASP A 380 -15.85 19.18 -11.95
CA ASP A 380 -17.20 19.76 -12.05
C ASP A 380 -17.23 21.06 -12.91
N ASN A 381 -16.15 21.84 -12.92
CA ASN A 381 -16.03 23.05 -13.75
C ASN A 381 -15.76 22.78 -15.24
N GLY A 382 -15.53 21.51 -15.63
CA GLY A 382 -15.25 21.08 -17.01
C GLY A 382 -13.76 20.96 -17.37
N ASP A 383 -12.85 21.34 -16.47
CA ASP A 383 -11.42 21.15 -16.70
C ASP A 383 -11.07 19.67 -16.74
N GLY A 384 -10.20 19.28 -17.68
CA GLY A 384 -9.72 17.91 -17.80
C GLY A 384 -8.91 17.44 -16.59
N PHE A 385 -9.02 16.16 -16.25
CA PHE A 385 -8.18 15.50 -15.25
C PHE A 385 -7.53 14.25 -15.85
N PHE A 386 -6.21 14.22 -15.85
CA PHE A 386 -5.43 13.03 -16.21
C PHE A 386 -4.63 12.59 -14.99
N ALA A 387 -4.86 11.37 -14.53
CA ALA A 387 -4.28 10.85 -13.29
C ALA A 387 -2.80 10.47 -13.49
N ILE A 388 -1.90 11.11 -12.76
CA ILE A 388 -0.45 10.84 -12.80
C ILE A 388 0.00 10.51 -11.38
N GLY A 389 0.49 9.28 -11.20
CA GLY A 389 1.18 8.88 -9.98
C GLY A 389 1.60 7.42 -9.97
N HIS A 390 2.05 6.95 -8.81
CA HIS A 390 2.46 5.57 -8.55
C HIS A 390 1.87 5.02 -7.25
N ASN A 391 2.03 3.73 -7.00
CA ASN A 391 1.49 3.10 -5.79
C ASN A 391 2.42 3.32 -4.59
N LEU A 392 1.89 3.98 -3.56
CA LEU A 392 2.30 3.81 -2.16
C LEU A 392 1.04 3.48 -1.36
N PRO A 393 0.60 2.21 -1.36
CA PRO A 393 -0.76 1.86 -0.95
C PRO A 393 -0.96 1.92 0.56
N ILE A 394 0.10 1.81 1.35
CA ILE A 394 0.06 1.84 2.81
C ILE A 394 0.57 3.20 3.30
N TYR A 395 -0.24 3.88 4.11
CA TYR A 395 0.21 5.07 4.83
C TYR A 395 1.15 4.66 5.96
N HIS A 396 2.44 4.98 5.82
CA HIS A 396 3.44 4.69 6.84
C HIS A 396 3.45 5.76 7.93
N THR A 397 3.45 5.31 9.19
CA THR A 397 3.56 6.17 10.38
C THR A 397 4.96 6.18 10.98
N THR A 398 5.91 5.46 10.37
CA THR A 398 7.33 5.40 10.73
C THR A 398 8.16 5.26 9.45
N GLY A 399 9.46 5.52 9.50
CA GLY A 399 10.29 5.54 8.29
C GLY A 399 9.98 6.78 7.46
N GLN A 400 9.72 6.63 6.16
CA GLN A 400 9.19 7.72 5.34
C GLN A 400 7.72 7.94 5.70
N LEU A 401 7.43 9.05 6.36
CA LEU A 401 6.07 9.33 6.82
C LEU A 401 5.16 9.61 5.62
N GLY A 402 3.87 9.24 5.72
CA GLY A 402 2.93 9.44 4.62
C GLY A 402 2.85 10.91 4.17
N GLY A 403 2.83 11.87 5.10
CA GLY A 403 2.87 13.30 4.76
C GLY A 403 4.16 13.75 4.04
N GLU A 404 5.30 13.10 4.29
CA GLU A 404 6.56 13.36 3.57
C GLU A 404 6.49 12.81 2.15
N ALA A 405 5.98 11.57 1.99
CA ALA A 405 5.77 10.95 0.69
C ALA A 405 4.83 11.79 -0.18
N MET A 406 3.71 12.27 0.36
CA MET A 406 2.76 13.14 -0.35
C MET A 406 3.43 14.40 -0.90
N ARG A 407 4.27 15.07 -0.09
CA ARG A 407 4.99 16.28 -0.54
C ARG A 407 5.98 15.97 -1.66
N LYS A 408 6.63 14.79 -1.63
CA LYS A 408 7.46 14.33 -2.75
C LYS A 408 6.65 14.08 -4.02
N PHE A 409 5.50 13.42 -3.92
CA PHE A 409 4.61 13.17 -5.07
C PHE A 409 4.21 14.50 -5.74
N ALA A 410 3.74 15.46 -4.94
CA ALA A 410 3.36 16.78 -5.44
C ALA A 410 4.55 17.52 -6.08
N ALA A 411 5.75 17.45 -5.48
CA ALA A 411 6.97 18.04 -6.05
C ALA A 411 7.37 17.39 -7.39
N ALA A 412 7.05 16.11 -7.59
CA ALA A 412 7.23 15.38 -8.84
C ALA A 412 6.13 15.66 -9.89
N SER A 413 5.20 16.58 -9.60
CA SER A 413 4.01 16.87 -10.42
C SER A 413 3.06 15.68 -10.59
N GLU A 414 3.08 14.72 -9.66
CA GLU A 414 2.02 13.75 -9.49
C GLU A 414 0.78 14.45 -8.91
N ASN A 415 -0.41 13.97 -9.29
CA ASN A 415 -1.69 14.52 -8.84
C ASN A 415 -2.64 13.43 -8.30
N PHE A 416 -2.22 12.17 -8.35
CA PHE A 416 -3.06 11.02 -8.04
C PHE A 416 -2.27 9.96 -7.26
N ASN A 417 -2.91 9.34 -6.27
CA ASN A 417 -2.40 8.15 -5.63
C ASN A 417 -3.57 7.29 -5.13
N ARG A 418 -3.25 6.13 -4.56
CA ARG A 418 -4.21 5.15 -4.08
C ARG A 418 -3.81 4.70 -2.68
N TRP A 419 -4.75 4.72 -1.74
CA TRP A 419 -4.49 4.26 -0.38
C TRP A 419 -5.46 3.17 0.05
N TRP A 420 -4.90 2.22 0.79
CA TRP A 420 -5.63 1.12 1.37
C TRP A 420 -6.09 1.45 2.78
N MET A 421 -7.39 1.31 2.99
CA MET A 421 -8.02 1.25 4.30
C MET A 421 -7.86 -0.16 4.89
N SER A 422 -6.64 -0.72 4.83
CA SER A 422 -6.29 -2.05 5.35
C SER A 422 -5.97 -2.04 6.84
N SER A 423 -5.88 -3.22 7.45
CA SER A 423 -5.51 -3.38 8.87
C SER A 423 -4.19 -2.70 9.26
N THR A 424 -3.22 -2.71 8.34
CA THR A 424 -1.87 -2.15 8.52
C THR A 424 -1.75 -0.70 8.06
N GLY A 425 -2.78 -0.16 7.41
CA GLY A 425 -2.82 1.21 6.89
C GLY A 425 -3.99 2.00 7.47
N LEU A 426 -4.85 2.52 6.58
CA LEU A 426 -5.92 3.45 6.93
C LEU A 426 -7.25 2.76 7.30
N GLY A 427 -7.23 1.48 7.67
CA GLY A 427 -8.44 0.71 7.98
C GLY A 427 -9.06 1.03 9.33
N ILE A 428 -10.33 1.45 9.32
CA ILE A 428 -11.04 1.90 10.52
C ILE A 428 -11.79 0.80 11.29
N GLU A 429 -12.17 -0.29 10.62
CA GLU A 429 -12.98 -1.38 11.23
C GLU A 429 -12.17 -2.31 12.14
N TRP A 430 -10.85 -2.10 12.25
CA TRP A 430 -9.91 -3.00 12.93
C TRP A 430 -9.83 -2.77 14.45
N THR A 431 -10.98 -2.81 15.12
CA THR A 431 -11.10 -2.79 16.57
C THR A 431 -11.46 -4.17 17.12
N ASP A 432 -11.50 -4.30 18.45
CA ASP A 432 -11.94 -5.52 19.14
C ASP A 432 -13.46 -5.76 19.08
N ARG A 433 -14.23 -4.74 18.64
CA ARG A 433 -15.69 -4.77 18.57
C ARG A 433 -16.17 -4.30 17.20
N LEU A 434 -16.72 -5.21 16.41
CA LEU A 434 -17.29 -4.89 15.10
C LEU A 434 -18.32 -3.75 15.19
N GLY A 435 -18.26 -2.78 14.27
CA GLY A 435 -19.06 -1.56 14.30
C GLY A 435 -18.49 -0.44 15.18
N TRP A 436 -17.32 -0.63 15.79
CA TRP A 436 -16.55 0.43 16.44
C TRP A 436 -15.32 0.78 15.60
N TYR A 437 -15.04 2.08 15.46
CA TYR A 437 -14.02 2.55 14.52
C TYR A 437 -12.78 3.13 15.20
N ARG A 438 -11.60 2.84 14.64
CA ARG A 438 -10.30 3.41 15.01
C ARG A 438 -10.27 4.92 14.76
N GLN A 439 -10.56 5.70 15.80
CA GLN A 439 -10.69 7.16 15.66
C GLN A 439 -9.36 7.87 15.40
N ASP A 440 -8.24 7.29 15.81
CA ASP A 440 -6.90 7.75 15.51
C ASP A 440 -6.62 7.68 13.99
N VAL A 441 -6.95 6.54 13.37
CA VAL A 441 -6.87 6.35 11.91
C VAL A 441 -7.86 7.24 11.19
N ALA A 442 -9.07 7.36 11.71
CA ALA A 442 -10.07 8.20 11.07
C ALA A 442 -9.68 9.69 11.10
N ALA A 443 -9.04 10.17 12.17
CA ALA A 443 -8.46 11.51 12.23
C ALA A 443 -7.21 11.66 11.35
N ARG A 444 -6.45 10.60 11.13
CA ARG A 444 -5.32 10.59 10.19
C ARG A 444 -5.80 10.78 8.75
N ILE A 445 -6.90 10.13 8.36
CA ILE A 445 -7.55 10.35 7.05
C ILE A 445 -8.00 11.81 6.92
N ASP A 446 -8.50 12.45 7.98
CA ASP A 446 -8.84 13.88 7.96
C ASP A 446 -7.62 14.74 7.59
N GLN A 447 -6.48 14.53 8.25
CA GLN A 447 -5.24 15.28 7.98
C GLN A 447 -4.67 15.02 6.59
N VAL A 448 -4.74 13.76 6.17
CA VAL A 448 -4.38 13.32 4.84
C VAL A 448 -5.18 14.08 3.77
N LEU A 449 -6.50 14.20 3.92
CA LEU A 449 -7.34 14.91 2.95
C LEU A 449 -7.14 16.43 3.01
N ASP A 450 -6.85 16.98 4.19
CA ASP A 450 -6.48 18.39 4.33
C ASP A 450 -5.13 18.69 3.62
N LEU A 451 -4.13 17.79 3.74
CA LEU A 451 -2.85 17.90 3.05
C LEU A 451 -3.00 17.64 1.54
N ALA A 452 -3.86 16.71 1.14
CA ALA A 452 -4.21 16.48 -0.27
C ALA A 452 -4.76 17.76 -0.92
N ALA A 453 -5.59 18.50 -0.18
CA ALA A 453 -6.12 19.79 -0.62
C ALA A 453 -5.04 20.87 -0.77
N GLU A 454 -4.08 20.93 0.14
CA GLU A 454 -2.92 21.82 0.05
C GLU A 454 -2.05 21.50 -1.17
N LEU A 455 -1.83 20.22 -1.44
CA LEU A 455 -0.89 19.74 -2.46
C LEU A 455 -1.52 19.52 -3.85
N GLY A 456 -2.84 19.59 -3.96
CA GLY A 456 -3.55 19.29 -5.22
C GLY A 456 -3.53 17.81 -5.59
N LEU A 457 -3.45 16.92 -4.60
CA LEU A 457 -3.48 15.46 -4.76
C LEU A 457 -4.92 14.93 -4.63
N TYR A 458 -5.21 13.86 -5.37
CA TYR A 458 -6.51 13.20 -5.37
C TYR A 458 -6.33 11.70 -5.14
N TYR A 459 -7.22 11.10 -4.35
CA TYR A 459 -7.02 9.74 -3.86
C TYR A 459 -8.13 8.79 -4.25
N MET A 460 -7.74 7.63 -4.78
CA MET A 460 -8.57 6.44 -4.78
C MET A 460 -8.49 5.79 -3.40
N MET A 461 -9.61 5.75 -2.68
CA MET A 461 -9.69 5.17 -1.34
C MET A 461 -10.18 3.72 -1.45
N CYS A 462 -9.24 2.78 -1.34
CA CYS A 462 -9.51 1.35 -1.36
C CYS A 462 -10.01 0.89 0.01
N LEU A 463 -11.29 0.53 0.08
CA LEU A 463 -12.00 0.26 1.33
C LEU A 463 -11.56 -1.06 1.98
N ASP A 464 -11.22 -2.07 1.18
CA ASP A 464 -10.81 -3.40 1.67
C ASP A 464 -9.67 -3.99 0.83
N THR A 465 -8.94 -4.95 1.37
CA THR A 465 -7.81 -5.59 0.66
C THR A 465 -7.84 -7.10 0.87
N HIS A 466 -7.47 -7.87 -0.15
CA HIS A 466 -7.51 -9.32 -0.01
C HIS A 466 -6.54 -9.85 1.06
N GLN A 467 -5.47 -9.11 1.38
CA GLN A 467 -4.50 -9.48 2.42
C GLN A 467 -5.19 -9.64 3.78
N ASP A 468 -6.19 -8.81 4.05
CA ASP A 468 -6.98 -8.85 5.28
C ASP A 468 -8.01 -10.01 5.33
N PHE A 469 -8.22 -10.73 4.23
CA PHE A 469 -9.18 -11.84 4.09
C PHE A 469 -8.51 -13.19 3.80
N ARG A 470 -7.18 -13.28 3.92
CA ARG A 470 -6.41 -14.51 3.75
C ARG A 470 -5.61 -14.83 5.00
N GLU A 471 -5.37 -16.12 5.22
CA GLU A 471 -4.41 -16.63 6.20
C GLU A 471 -4.48 -15.89 7.56
N THR A 472 -3.36 -15.34 8.02
CA THR A 472 -3.23 -14.61 9.29
C THR A 472 -4.03 -13.30 9.32
N GLY A 473 -4.28 -12.68 8.16
CA GLY A 473 -5.19 -11.55 8.02
C GLY A 473 -6.62 -11.93 8.40
N TRP A 474 -7.13 -13.04 7.85
CA TRP A 474 -8.47 -13.55 8.20
C TRP A 474 -8.60 -13.94 9.67
N GLU A 475 -7.56 -14.56 10.26
CA GLU A 475 -7.56 -14.93 11.69
C GLU A 475 -7.69 -13.72 12.63
N ARG A 476 -7.28 -12.55 12.17
CA ARG A 476 -7.36 -11.28 12.90
C ARG A 476 -8.54 -10.40 12.49
N ASN A 477 -9.24 -10.75 11.40
CA ASN A 477 -10.30 -9.94 10.84
C ASN A 477 -11.49 -9.83 11.82
N PRO A 478 -11.98 -8.62 12.14
CA PRO A 478 -13.11 -8.40 13.05
C PRO A 478 -14.42 -9.08 12.60
N PHE A 479 -14.59 -9.35 11.30
CA PHE A 479 -15.76 -10.09 10.80
C PHE A 479 -15.68 -11.59 11.10
N ASN A 480 -14.52 -12.13 11.43
CA ASN A 480 -14.34 -13.56 11.72
C ASN A 480 -15.03 -13.95 13.04
N ALA A 481 -15.80 -15.04 13.04
CA ALA A 481 -16.46 -15.58 14.23
C ALA A 481 -15.51 -15.93 15.38
N ARG A 482 -14.24 -16.26 15.09
CA ARG A 482 -13.20 -16.43 16.13
C ARG A 482 -12.84 -15.13 16.85
N ARG A 483 -13.21 -13.98 16.26
CA ARG A 483 -13.06 -12.62 16.79
C ARG A 483 -14.41 -12.01 17.15
N GLN A 484 -15.43 -12.83 17.39
CA GLN A 484 -16.80 -12.42 17.73
C GLN A 484 -17.58 -11.75 16.58
N GLY A 485 -17.07 -11.80 15.35
CA GLY A 485 -17.80 -11.39 14.15
C GLY A 485 -18.81 -12.44 13.66
N PRO A 486 -19.62 -12.14 12.63
CA PRO A 486 -20.66 -13.06 12.15
C PRO A 486 -20.15 -14.15 11.21
N CYS A 487 -18.99 -13.99 10.56
CA CYS A 487 -18.58 -14.81 9.43
C CYS A 487 -17.71 -16.01 9.87
N ALA A 488 -18.09 -17.23 9.47
CA ALA A 488 -17.24 -18.41 9.68
C ALA A 488 -16.10 -18.47 8.64
N THR A 489 -16.36 -17.98 7.43
CA THR A 489 -15.44 -17.98 6.29
C THR A 489 -15.41 -16.61 5.59
N PRO A 490 -14.37 -16.30 4.79
CA PRO A 490 -14.34 -15.07 3.99
C PRO A 490 -15.49 -14.97 2.97
N ARG A 491 -16.05 -16.09 2.51
CA ARG A 491 -17.24 -16.10 1.64
C ARG A 491 -18.45 -15.49 2.33
N ASP A 492 -18.63 -15.78 3.61
CA ASP A 492 -19.79 -15.31 4.39
C ASP A 492 -19.83 -13.79 4.49
N TRP A 493 -18.69 -13.10 4.33
CA TRP A 493 -18.65 -11.64 4.29
C TRP A 493 -19.51 -11.04 3.16
N PHE A 494 -19.65 -11.76 2.05
CA PHE A 494 -20.48 -11.35 0.92
C PHE A 494 -21.95 -11.74 1.08
N THR A 495 -22.27 -12.75 1.88
CA THR A 495 -23.62 -13.38 1.89
C THR A 495 -24.35 -13.29 3.21
N ASP A 496 -23.65 -13.09 4.33
CA ASP A 496 -24.26 -12.94 5.65
C ASP A 496 -24.88 -11.54 5.79
N GLU A 497 -26.17 -11.49 6.10
CA GLU A 497 -26.93 -10.24 6.21
C GLU A 497 -26.41 -9.33 7.33
N THR A 498 -25.88 -9.90 8.41
CA THR A 498 -25.29 -9.12 9.51
C THR A 498 -23.99 -8.49 9.07
N ALA A 499 -23.12 -9.23 8.38
CA ALA A 499 -21.88 -8.71 7.82
C ALA A 499 -22.13 -7.57 6.81
N GLN A 500 -23.07 -7.77 5.88
CA GLN A 500 -23.49 -6.73 4.94
C GLN A 500 -24.08 -5.51 5.67
N GLY A 501 -24.86 -5.72 6.73
CA GLY A 501 -25.38 -4.65 7.58
C GLY A 501 -24.29 -3.79 8.20
N TYR A 502 -23.28 -4.41 8.82
CA TYR A 502 -22.11 -3.69 9.34
C TYR A 502 -21.33 -2.96 8.24
N TYR A 503 -21.18 -3.59 7.06
CA TYR A 503 -20.52 -2.95 5.92
C TYR A 503 -21.23 -1.66 5.49
N LYS A 504 -22.56 -1.69 5.36
CA LYS A 504 -23.38 -0.50 5.05
C LYS A 504 -23.24 0.60 6.10
N LYS A 505 -23.18 0.23 7.40
CA LYS A 505 -22.92 1.19 8.50
C LYS A 505 -21.54 1.85 8.34
N ARG A 506 -20.51 1.07 7.98
CA ARG A 506 -19.15 1.58 7.69
C ARG A 506 -19.12 2.50 6.48
N LEU A 507 -19.83 2.16 5.39
CA LEU A 507 -19.97 3.04 4.22
C LEU A 507 -20.63 4.37 4.61
N ARG A 508 -21.69 4.33 5.42
CA ARG A 508 -22.33 5.56 5.93
C ARG A 508 -21.36 6.41 6.74
N TYR A 509 -20.58 5.82 7.64
CA TYR A 509 -19.58 6.57 8.42
C TYR A 509 -18.49 7.17 7.52
N THR A 510 -18.02 6.42 6.53
CA THR A 510 -17.01 6.85 5.54
C THR A 510 -17.51 8.07 4.77
N VAL A 511 -18.72 8.01 4.22
CA VAL A 511 -19.36 9.13 3.51
C VAL A 511 -19.59 10.32 4.44
N ALA A 512 -20.09 10.09 5.65
CA ALA A 512 -20.36 11.16 6.62
C ALA A 512 -19.11 11.97 6.97
N ARG A 513 -17.97 11.29 7.13
CA ARG A 513 -16.72 11.92 7.58
C ARG A 513 -15.88 12.50 6.45
N TRP A 514 -15.83 11.84 5.28
CA TRP A 514 -14.90 12.20 4.20
C TRP A 514 -15.55 12.51 2.85
N GLY A 515 -16.83 12.17 2.65
CA GLY A 515 -17.54 12.46 1.39
C GLY A 515 -17.59 13.96 1.05
N TYR A 516 -17.46 14.86 2.00
CA TYR A 516 -17.40 16.28 1.65
C TYR A 516 -16.18 16.64 0.78
N SER A 517 -15.10 15.84 0.77
CA SER A 517 -13.81 16.24 0.21
C SER A 517 -13.73 15.99 -1.31
N PRO A 518 -13.49 17.04 -2.13
CA PRO A 518 -13.17 16.85 -3.55
C PRO A 518 -11.87 16.09 -3.82
N HIS A 519 -11.04 15.90 -2.79
CA HIS A 519 -9.75 15.20 -2.87
C HIS A 519 -9.87 13.68 -2.68
N VAL A 520 -11.08 13.19 -2.37
CA VAL A 520 -11.44 11.80 -2.66
C VAL A 520 -11.83 11.75 -4.14
N LEU A 521 -11.04 11.07 -4.96
CA LEU A 521 -11.36 10.87 -6.38
C LEU A 521 -12.46 9.81 -6.53
N CYS A 522 -12.25 8.65 -5.90
CA CYS A 522 -13.18 7.55 -5.97
C CYS A 522 -13.11 6.63 -4.74
N TRP A 523 -14.22 5.94 -4.50
CA TRP A 523 -14.29 4.80 -3.59
C TRP A 523 -14.03 3.51 -4.35
N GLU A 524 -13.09 2.71 -3.88
CA GLU A 524 -12.81 1.40 -4.45
C GLU A 524 -13.18 0.31 -3.45
N PHE A 525 -14.07 -0.62 -3.83
CA PHE A 525 -14.57 -1.63 -2.89
C PHE A 525 -13.49 -2.55 -2.35
N GLY A 526 -12.61 -3.06 -3.21
CA GLY A 526 -11.48 -3.85 -2.71
C GLY A 526 -10.36 -4.05 -3.71
N ASN A 527 -9.16 -4.25 -3.14
CA ASN A 527 -7.97 -4.58 -3.90
C ASN A 527 -7.97 -6.06 -4.29
N GLU A 528 -8.07 -6.33 -5.59
CA GLU A 528 -7.98 -7.66 -6.20
C GLU A 528 -9.00 -8.67 -5.63
N MET A 529 -10.26 -8.49 -6.03
CA MET A 529 -11.41 -9.19 -5.46
C MET A 529 -11.40 -10.71 -5.64
N GLU A 530 -10.59 -11.26 -6.54
CA GLU A 530 -10.33 -12.71 -6.60
C GLU A 530 -9.72 -13.25 -5.29
N GLY A 531 -9.16 -12.34 -4.49
CA GLY A 531 -8.56 -12.50 -3.18
C GLY A 531 -9.28 -13.31 -2.12
N TRP A 532 -10.61 -13.23 -2.11
CA TRP A 532 -11.42 -13.76 -1.02
C TRP A 532 -11.61 -15.27 -1.17
N SER A 533 -10.95 -16.04 -0.30
CA SER A 533 -10.96 -17.51 -0.35
C SER A 533 -12.39 -18.07 -0.26
N GLY A 534 -12.73 -18.97 -1.19
CA GLY A 534 -14.05 -19.62 -1.25
C GLY A 534 -15.18 -18.74 -1.82
N ALA A 535 -14.92 -17.49 -2.18
CA ALA A 535 -15.90 -16.61 -2.82
C ALA A 535 -15.69 -16.59 -4.35
N GLY A 536 -16.71 -17.00 -5.11
CA GLY A 536 -16.75 -16.85 -6.57
C GLY A 536 -17.56 -15.61 -7.00
N ASP A 537 -17.64 -15.37 -8.30
CA ASP A 537 -18.43 -14.26 -8.85
C ASP A 537 -19.94 -14.42 -8.60
N ASP A 538 -20.40 -15.64 -8.33
CA ASP A 538 -21.77 -15.97 -7.95
C ASP A 538 -22.26 -15.21 -6.71
N VAL A 539 -21.35 -14.86 -5.79
CA VAL A 539 -21.65 -14.05 -4.60
C VAL A 539 -21.09 -12.65 -4.68
N LYS A 540 -19.93 -12.46 -5.33
CA LYS A 540 -19.29 -11.16 -5.42
C LYS A 540 -20.05 -10.20 -6.33
N LEU A 541 -20.51 -10.63 -7.50
CA LEU A 541 -21.18 -9.73 -8.45
C LEU A 541 -22.50 -9.17 -7.92
N PRO A 542 -23.42 -9.98 -7.31
CA PRO A 542 -24.61 -9.44 -6.65
C PRO A 542 -24.29 -8.50 -5.49
N TRP A 543 -23.29 -8.84 -4.67
CA TRP A 543 -22.85 -8.00 -3.57
C TRP A 543 -22.31 -6.65 -4.07
N HIS A 544 -21.50 -6.63 -5.14
CA HIS A 544 -20.98 -5.38 -5.71
C HIS A 544 -22.11 -4.50 -6.23
N ARG A 545 -23.12 -5.08 -6.90
CA ARG A 545 -24.31 -4.34 -7.32
C ARG A 545 -24.98 -3.70 -6.11
N GLU A 546 -25.32 -4.50 -5.09
CA GLU A 546 -26.00 -4.02 -3.89
C GLU A 546 -25.22 -2.94 -3.14
N MET A 547 -23.91 -3.13 -2.94
CA MET A 547 -23.09 -2.15 -2.22
C MET A 547 -22.83 -0.89 -3.05
N SER A 548 -22.69 -1.00 -4.37
CA SER A 548 -22.56 0.16 -5.27
C SER A 548 -23.85 0.99 -5.30
N ASP A 549 -25.02 0.34 -5.34
CA ASP A 549 -26.33 1.01 -5.29
C ASP A 549 -26.54 1.69 -3.93
N HIS A 550 -26.19 1.01 -2.84
CA HIS A 550 -26.26 1.58 -1.50
C HIS A 550 -25.33 2.79 -1.35
N LEU A 551 -24.06 2.67 -1.75
CA LEU A 551 -23.07 3.75 -1.66
C LEU A 551 -23.51 4.97 -2.47
N ARG A 552 -23.99 4.75 -3.70
CA ARG A 552 -24.55 5.82 -4.54
C ARG A 552 -25.72 6.54 -3.86
N ALA A 553 -26.60 5.80 -3.19
CA ALA A 553 -27.79 6.37 -2.54
C ALA A 553 -27.46 7.23 -1.31
N ILE A 554 -26.38 6.91 -0.58
CA ILE A 554 -26.03 7.61 0.66
C ILE A 554 -25.00 8.74 0.48
N ASP A 555 -24.27 8.76 -0.65
CA ASP A 555 -23.26 9.77 -0.95
C ASP A 555 -23.86 10.97 -1.71
N PRO A 556 -24.19 12.09 -1.03
CA PRO A 556 -24.83 13.24 -1.67
C PRO A 556 -23.89 14.01 -2.63
N PHE A 557 -22.60 13.72 -2.57
CA PHE A 557 -21.58 14.30 -3.44
C PHE A 557 -21.36 13.44 -4.68
N GLY A 558 -21.71 12.15 -4.65
CA GLY A 558 -21.75 11.25 -5.79
C GLY A 558 -20.37 10.89 -6.35
N HIS A 559 -19.39 10.58 -5.51
CA HIS A 559 -18.04 10.23 -5.97
C HIS A 559 -18.04 9.09 -6.97
N LEU A 560 -16.95 8.97 -7.71
CA LEU A 560 -16.72 7.83 -8.58
C LEU A 560 -16.58 6.56 -7.72
N ILE A 561 -17.06 5.43 -8.23
CA ILE A 561 -16.99 4.13 -7.56
C ILE A 561 -16.31 3.13 -8.49
N THR A 562 -15.46 2.26 -7.93
CA THR A 562 -14.75 1.23 -8.68
C THR A 562 -14.46 -0.01 -7.80
N THR A 563 -13.83 -1.00 -8.39
CA THR A 563 -13.23 -2.16 -7.72
C THR A 563 -12.02 -2.61 -8.55
N SER A 564 -11.20 -3.54 -8.05
CA SER A 564 -10.05 -4.05 -8.80
C SER A 564 -9.89 -5.56 -8.75
N PHE A 565 -9.11 -6.06 -9.72
CA PHE A 565 -8.91 -7.48 -10.01
C PHE A 565 -7.47 -7.72 -10.42
N TRP A 566 -6.83 -8.80 -9.97
CA TRP A 566 -5.48 -9.16 -10.45
C TRP A 566 -5.49 -9.79 -11.87
N SER A 567 -6.67 -10.13 -12.39
CA SER A 567 -6.87 -10.71 -13.73
C SER A 567 -6.70 -9.70 -14.88
N LYS A 568 -5.70 -8.83 -14.79
CA LYS A 568 -5.37 -7.81 -15.78
C LYS A 568 -6.52 -6.83 -15.99
N THR A 569 -7.31 -6.99 -17.05
CA THR A 569 -8.43 -6.11 -17.40
C THR A 569 -9.69 -6.40 -16.59
N GLY A 570 -9.68 -7.42 -15.72
CA GLY A 570 -10.80 -7.81 -14.86
C GLY A 570 -11.99 -8.41 -15.61
N PRO A 571 -12.99 -8.96 -14.90
CA PRO A 571 -14.17 -9.54 -15.53
C PRO A 571 -15.14 -8.44 -16.02
N GLU A 572 -15.54 -8.51 -17.29
CA GLU A 572 -16.34 -7.49 -17.98
C GLU A 572 -17.71 -7.22 -17.31
N GLU A 573 -18.28 -8.21 -16.61
CA GLU A 573 -19.59 -8.10 -15.95
C GLU A 573 -19.61 -7.04 -14.83
N TYR A 574 -18.49 -6.85 -14.13
CA TYR A 574 -18.38 -5.81 -13.09
C TYR A 574 -18.30 -4.42 -13.70
N TRP A 575 -17.60 -4.29 -14.83
CA TRP A 575 -17.56 -3.05 -15.61
C TRP A 575 -18.90 -2.72 -16.25
N GLY A 576 -19.81 -3.69 -16.37
CA GLY A 576 -21.19 -3.49 -16.81
C GLY A 576 -22.14 -2.97 -15.73
N LEU A 577 -21.74 -2.93 -14.45
CA LEU A 577 -22.59 -2.39 -13.38
C LEU A 577 -22.77 -0.88 -13.54
N GLU A 578 -23.99 -0.40 -13.29
CA GLU A 578 -24.38 1.02 -13.47
C GLU A 578 -23.57 1.96 -12.58
N ASN A 579 -23.40 1.57 -11.31
CA ASN A 579 -22.70 2.36 -10.30
C ASN A 579 -21.19 2.03 -10.18
N ILE A 580 -20.58 1.38 -11.17
CA ILE A 580 -19.12 1.26 -11.29
C ILE A 580 -18.66 2.23 -12.38
N ASP A 581 -18.02 3.32 -12.01
CA ASP A 581 -17.73 4.44 -12.92
C ASP A 581 -16.40 4.30 -13.65
N ILE A 582 -15.41 3.62 -13.06
CA ILE A 582 -14.06 3.44 -13.61
C ILE A 582 -13.84 1.96 -13.94
N VAL A 583 -13.20 1.68 -15.08
CA VAL A 583 -12.64 0.34 -15.36
C VAL A 583 -11.17 0.33 -15.00
N GLN A 584 -10.73 -0.75 -14.35
CA GLN A 584 -9.35 -0.85 -13.87
C GLN A 584 -8.53 -1.91 -14.58
N THR A 585 -7.21 -1.69 -14.61
CA THR A 585 -6.23 -2.71 -14.97
C THR A 585 -5.17 -2.86 -13.88
N HIS A 586 -4.92 -4.09 -13.42
CA HIS A 586 -3.73 -4.42 -12.63
C HIS A 586 -2.81 -5.29 -13.48
N CYS A 587 -1.61 -4.80 -13.84
CA CYS A 587 -0.73 -5.55 -14.72
C CYS A 587 0.71 -5.64 -14.23
N TYR A 588 1.14 -6.87 -13.95
CA TYR A 588 2.55 -7.24 -13.91
C TYR A 588 2.88 -8.05 -15.17
N THR A 589 3.80 -7.57 -16.02
CA THR A 589 4.09 -8.23 -17.30
C THR A 589 4.69 -9.63 -17.11
N ASN A 590 5.46 -9.81 -16.03
CA ASN A 590 6.07 -11.08 -15.63
C ASN A 590 6.92 -11.75 -16.73
N ASN A 591 7.50 -10.93 -17.61
CA ASN A 591 8.39 -11.36 -18.70
C ASN A 591 9.34 -10.23 -19.10
N ASP A 592 10.22 -10.50 -20.06
CA ASP A 592 11.26 -9.57 -20.56
C ASP A 592 10.83 -8.77 -21.79
N ALA A 593 9.54 -8.82 -22.15
CA ALA A 593 9.03 -8.11 -23.31
C ALA A 593 8.94 -6.60 -23.07
N ASN A 594 8.80 -5.86 -24.17
CA ASN A 594 8.53 -4.43 -24.15
C ASN A 594 7.16 -4.16 -23.48
N VAL A 595 7.19 -3.48 -22.34
CA VAL A 595 5.99 -3.21 -21.55
C VAL A 595 4.98 -2.29 -22.24
N ALA A 596 5.45 -1.42 -23.15
CA ALA A 596 4.60 -0.48 -23.88
C ALA A 596 3.55 -1.20 -24.74
N GLU A 597 3.90 -2.35 -25.33
CA GLU A 597 2.98 -3.12 -26.17
C GLU A 597 1.84 -3.71 -25.33
N ALA A 598 2.16 -4.26 -24.16
CA ALA A 598 1.17 -4.79 -23.24
C ALA A 598 0.23 -3.69 -22.74
N VAL A 599 0.79 -2.55 -22.30
CA VAL A 599 0.02 -1.38 -21.85
C VAL A 599 -0.93 -0.90 -22.94
N ARG A 600 -0.43 -0.69 -24.16
CA ARG A 600 -1.26 -0.30 -25.31
C ARG A 600 -2.40 -1.29 -25.54
N GLY A 601 -2.10 -2.60 -25.50
CA GLY A 601 -3.09 -3.66 -25.66
C GLY A 601 -4.23 -3.58 -24.63
N TYR A 602 -3.91 -3.41 -23.35
CA TYR A 602 -4.92 -3.27 -22.30
C TYR A 602 -5.72 -1.98 -22.44
N CYS A 603 -5.08 -0.86 -22.79
CA CYS A 603 -5.80 0.40 -22.96
C CYS A 603 -6.81 0.33 -24.10
N LEU A 604 -6.43 -0.21 -25.25
CA LEU A 604 -7.34 -0.39 -26.38
C LEU A 604 -8.45 -1.39 -26.06
N HIS A 605 -8.14 -2.48 -25.37
CA HIS A 605 -9.13 -3.46 -24.93
C HIS A 605 -10.26 -2.79 -24.12
N GLN A 606 -9.90 -2.00 -23.11
CA GLN A 606 -10.85 -1.30 -22.25
C GLN A 606 -11.62 -0.21 -23.00
N TRP A 607 -10.91 0.62 -23.77
CA TRP A 607 -11.49 1.72 -24.54
C TRP A 607 -12.51 1.24 -25.60
N GLU A 608 -12.23 0.13 -26.29
CA GLU A 608 -13.15 -0.42 -27.32
C GLU A 608 -14.44 -1.00 -26.73
N ARG A 609 -14.44 -1.40 -25.45
CA ARG A 609 -15.55 -2.14 -24.81
C ARG A 609 -16.39 -1.29 -23.87
N PHE A 610 -15.80 -0.30 -23.23
CA PHE A 610 -16.46 0.46 -22.18
C PHE A 610 -16.35 1.96 -22.42
N ALA A 611 -17.49 2.64 -22.48
CA ALA A 611 -17.58 4.09 -22.43
C ALA A 611 -17.38 4.59 -20.98
N LYS A 612 -16.22 4.27 -20.40
CA LYS A 612 -15.83 4.58 -19.02
C LYS A 612 -14.35 4.97 -18.97
N PRO A 613 -13.93 5.83 -18.02
CA PRO A 613 -12.52 6.10 -17.79
C PRO A 613 -11.77 4.84 -17.41
N HIS A 614 -10.62 4.63 -18.05
CA HIS A 614 -9.71 3.53 -17.77
C HIS A 614 -8.50 4.02 -16.96
N VAL A 615 -8.30 3.46 -15.77
CA VAL A 615 -7.15 3.75 -14.90
C VAL A 615 -6.44 2.45 -14.57
N PHE A 616 -5.11 2.45 -14.53
CA PHE A 616 -4.36 1.32 -13.98
C PHE A 616 -4.27 1.48 -12.46
N GLY A 617 -4.81 0.53 -11.71
CA GLY A 617 -4.65 0.49 -10.25
C GLY A 617 -3.26 0.02 -9.84
N GLU A 618 -2.65 -0.87 -10.62
CA GLU A 618 -1.29 -1.39 -10.39
C GLU A 618 -0.58 -1.69 -11.71
N PHE A 619 0.73 -1.44 -11.73
CA PHE A 619 1.60 -1.77 -12.85
C PHE A 619 3.00 -2.20 -12.37
N GLY A 620 3.62 -3.14 -13.06
CA GLY A 620 5.02 -3.48 -12.83
C GLY A 620 5.58 -4.49 -13.83
N ILE A 621 6.88 -4.74 -13.74
CA ILE A 621 7.54 -5.76 -14.57
C ILE A 621 7.40 -7.16 -13.94
N ARG A 622 7.46 -7.23 -12.61
CA ARG A 622 7.41 -8.47 -11.83
C ARG A 622 6.47 -8.28 -10.63
N SER A 623 5.60 -9.25 -10.37
CA SER A 623 4.61 -9.21 -9.27
C SER A 623 5.19 -9.53 -7.88
N HIS A 624 6.37 -10.14 -7.81
CA HIS A 624 6.95 -10.61 -6.55
C HIS A 624 8.38 -10.12 -6.29
N ALA A 625 8.92 -9.26 -7.14
CA ALA A 625 10.25 -8.69 -6.96
C ALA A 625 10.35 -7.32 -7.63
N SER A 626 11.16 -6.43 -7.03
CA SER A 626 11.63 -5.21 -7.68
C SER A 626 12.56 -5.56 -8.86
N THR A 627 12.70 -4.61 -9.80
CA THR A 627 13.66 -4.67 -10.91
C THR A 627 14.70 -3.56 -10.83
N ALA A 628 14.92 -2.96 -9.64
CA ALA A 628 15.85 -1.86 -9.44
C ALA A 628 17.29 -2.14 -9.90
N ASP A 629 17.74 -3.40 -9.77
CA ASP A 629 19.06 -3.85 -10.22
C ASP A 629 19.15 -4.03 -11.75
N LYS A 630 18.02 -4.30 -12.40
CA LYS A 630 17.95 -4.63 -13.85
C LYS A 630 17.50 -3.46 -14.71
N ASP A 631 16.72 -2.54 -14.16
CA ASP A 631 16.26 -1.33 -14.83
C ASP A 631 16.58 -0.07 -13.97
N PRO A 632 17.83 0.17 -13.52
CA PRO A 632 18.12 1.32 -12.65
C PRO A 632 17.59 2.68 -13.13
N PRO A 633 17.57 2.99 -14.45
CA PRO A 633 17.02 4.25 -14.95
C PRO A 633 15.49 4.34 -15.01
N GLY A 634 14.74 3.26 -14.85
CA GLY A 634 13.28 3.29 -14.93
C GLY A 634 12.68 3.24 -16.34
N TRP A 635 13.31 2.56 -17.32
CA TRP A 635 12.79 2.48 -18.69
C TRP A 635 11.40 1.86 -18.78
N ALA A 636 11.07 0.87 -17.95
CA ALA A 636 9.74 0.30 -17.93
C ALA A 636 8.69 1.30 -17.43
N ILE A 637 9.04 2.13 -16.43
CA ILE A 637 8.18 3.22 -15.94
C ILE A 637 7.94 4.19 -17.09
N HIS A 638 9.00 4.72 -17.69
CA HIS A 638 8.94 5.60 -18.86
C HIS A 638 8.04 5.03 -19.96
N ASN A 639 8.36 3.84 -20.49
CA ASN A 639 7.63 3.24 -21.60
C ASN A 639 6.15 2.99 -21.29
N SER A 640 5.82 2.61 -20.05
CA SER A 640 4.42 2.38 -19.65
C SER A 640 3.61 3.68 -19.57
N LEU A 641 4.17 4.73 -18.98
CA LEU A 641 3.54 6.05 -18.85
C LEU A 641 3.16 6.65 -20.20
N TRP A 642 4.12 6.68 -21.13
CA TRP A 642 3.88 7.21 -22.48
C TRP A 642 2.94 6.34 -23.31
N ALA A 643 3.04 5.02 -23.19
CA ALA A 643 2.10 4.11 -23.86
C ALA A 643 0.66 4.30 -23.36
N GLY A 644 0.44 4.47 -22.05
CA GLY A 644 -0.88 4.71 -21.48
C GLY A 644 -1.50 6.02 -21.98
N LEU A 645 -0.74 7.12 -21.91
CA LEU A 645 -1.20 8.43 -22.39
C LEU A 645 -1.57 8.40 -23.87
N ALA A 646 -0.72 7.81 -24.72
CA ALA A 646 -0.93 7.79 -26.18
C ALA A 646 -1.92 6.71 -26.64
N SER A 647 -2.54 5.97 -25.72
CA SER A 647 -3.45 4.85 -26.01
C SER A 647 -4.77 4.92 -25.25
N PHE A 648 -5.26 6.12 -24.92
CA PHE A 648 -6.60 6.37 -24.35
C PHE A 648 -6.81 5.96 -22.88
N ALA A 649 -5.76 5.79 -22.09
CA ALA A 649 -5.95 5.72 -20.63
C ALA A 649 -6.37 7.11 -20.07
N ALA A 650 -7.11 7.12 -18.97
CA ALA A 650 -7.45 8.33 -18.21
C ALA A 650 -6.36 8.71 -17.18
N GLY A 651 -5.26 7.97 -17.17
CA GLY A 651 -4.07 8.21 -16.34
C GLY A 651 -2.88 7.37 -16.79
N GLY A 652 -1.70 7.66 -16.25
CA GLY A 652 -0.51 6.82 -16.44
C GLY A 652 -0.62 5.49 -15.68
N PRO A 653 -0.08 4.37 -16.22
CA PRO A 653 0.05 3.13 -15.46
C PRO A 653 0.78 3.33 -14.14
N MET A 654 0.18 2.94 -13.00
CA MET A 654 0.72 3.21 -11.66
C MET A 654 1.76 2.18 -11.22
N PRO A 655 3.08 2.46 -11.27
CA PRO A 655 4.08 1.47 -10.92
C PRO A 655 4.04 1.10 -9.43
N TRP A 656 4.29 -0.17 -9.10
CA TRP A 656 4.10 -0.73 -7.75
C TRP A 656 5.23 -0.45 -6.76
N TRP A 657 6.48 -0.56 -7.19
CA TRP A 657 7.62 -0.70 -6.27
C TRP A 657 8.13 0.64 -5.74
N HIS A 658 7.39 1.31 -4.86
CA HIS A 658 7.82 2.57 -4.25
C HIS A 658 9.10 2.40 -3.42
N GLU A 659 9.04 1.60 -2.34
CA GLU A 659 10.10 1.50 -1.33
C GLU A 659 11.38 0.81 -1.86
N ASN A 660 11.23 -0.03 -2.91
CA ASN A 660 12.32 -0.89 -3.40
C ASN A 660 12.80 -0.52 -4.81
N TYR A 661 12.28 0.56 -5.41
CA TYR A 661 12.66 0.96 -6.77
C TYR A 661 12.57 2.47 -7.00
N ILE A 662 11.39 3.09 -6.82
CA ILE A 662 11.19 4.51 -7.17
C ILE A 662 11.90 5.44 -6.18
N GLU A 663 11.63 5.29 -4.88
CA GLU A 663 12.20 6.16 -3.83
C GLU A 663 13.73 5.98 -3.71
N PRO A 664 14.30 4.76 -3.65
CA PRO A 664 15.75 4.59 -3.53
C PRO A 664 16.58 5.08 -4.73
N LEU A 665 15.99 5.09 -5.94
CA LEU A 665 16.67 5.50 -7.17
C LEU A 665 16.25 6.88 -7.70
N ASP A 666 15.43 7.61 -6.93
CA ASP A 666 14.94 8.96 -7.28
C ASP A 666 14.29 9.04 -8.68
N LEU A 667 13.40 8.08 -8.99
CA LEU A 667 12.79 7.93 -10.33
C LEU A 667 11.58 8.85 -10.58
N TYR A 668 11.36 9.83 -9.70
CA TYR A 668 10.22 10.76 -9.76
C TYR A 668 10.15 11.59 -11.04
N PHE A 669 11.29 11.84 -11.69
CA PHE A 669 11.35 12.65 -12.90
C PHE A 669 10.51 12.09 -14.06
N HIS A 670 10.26 10.77 -14.10
CA HIS A 670 9.38 10.16 -15.11
C HIS A 670 7.96 10.72 -15.07
N PHE A 671 7.43 10.96 -13.87
CA PHE A 671 6.09 11.55 -13.69
C PHE A 671 6.10 13.04 -14.06
N THR A 672 7.16 13.76 -13.70
CA THR A 672 7.34 15.17 -14.09
C THR A 672 7.37 15.32 -15.63
N SER A 673 8.11 14.45 -16.31
CA SER A 673 8.22 14.45 -17.78
C SER A 673 6.88 14.22 -18.46
N LEU A 674 6.09 13.24 -17.99
CA LEU A 674 4.75 13.00 -18.51
C LEU A 674 3.81 14.18 -18.24
N SER A 675 3.87 14.74 -17.02
CA SER A 675 3.03 15.88 -16.60
C SER A 675 3.26 17.12 -17.47
N ARG A 676 4.51 17.45 -17.79
CA ARG A 676 4.87 18.54 -18.72
C ARG A 676 4.27 18.32 -20.11
N PHE A 677 4.30 17.10 -20.62
CA PHE A 677 3.68 16.80 -21.91
C PHE A 677 2.14 16.91 -21.84
N ALA A 678 1.52 16.47 -20.75
CA ALA A 678 0.07 16.44 -20.57
C ALA A 678 -0.60 17.82 -20.36
N GLN A 679 0.14 18.82 -19.86
CA GLN A 679 -0.40 20.10 -19.38
C GLN A 679 -1.38 20.83 -20.34
N ASP A 680 -1.17 20.73 -21.66
CA ASP A 680 -2.00 21.41 -22.68
C ASP A 680 -2.85 20.45 -23.52
N LEU A 681 -2.96 19.19 -23.09
CA LEU A 681 -3.80 18.21 -23.77
C LEU A 681 -5.25 18.36 -23.27
N PRO A 682 -6.27 18.44 -24.15
CA PRO A 682 -7.67 18.48 -23.74
C PRO A 682 -8.20 17.10 -23.31
N LEU A 683 -7.48 16.41 -22.41
CA LEU A 683 -7.83 15.10 -21.87
C LEU A 683 -9.02 15.27 -20.91
N GLY A 684 -10.20 14.82 -21.31
CA GLY A 684 -11.44 15.03 -20.56
C GLY A 684 -12.18 16.33 -20.87
N SER A 685 -11.64 17.21 -21.72
CA SER A 685 -12.35 18.41 -22.21
C SER A 685 -12.64 18.38 -23.72
N ALA A 686 -12.14 17.37 -24.43
CA ALA A 686 -12.46 17.07 -25.81
C ALA A 686 -12.60 15.56 -26.04
N ARG A 687 -13.29 15.18 -27.11
CA ARG A 687 -13.41 13.79 -27.57
C ARG A 687 -12.13 13.36 -28.27
N TRP A 688 -11.63 12.17 -27.93
CA TRP A 688 -10.47 11.56 -28.57
C TRP A 688 -10.85 10.34 -29.41
N THR A 689 -10.15 10.17 -30.53
CA THR A 689 -10.29 9.05 -31.46
C THR A 689 -8.92 8.59 -31.95
N VAL A 690 -8.84 7.40 -32.54
CA VAL A 690 -7.60 6.86 -33.11
C VAL A 690 -7.04 7.78 -34.19
N LEU A 691 -5.75 8.09 -34.07
CA LEU A 691 -5.00 8.77 -35.14
C LEU A 691 -4.49 7.71 -36.12
N ALA A 692 -5.05 7.68 -37.32
CA ALA A 692 -4.57 6.82 -38.40
C ALA A 692 -3.20 7.30 -38.90
N THR A 693 -2.32 6.35 -39.24
CA THR A 693 -1.02 6.62 -39.85
C THR A 693 -0.76 5.61 -40.96
N SER A 694 -0.01 6.02 -41.98
CA SER A 694 0.57 5.05 -42.91
C SER A 694 1.63 4.21 -42.18
N PRO A 695 1.83 2.93 -42.54
CA PRO A 695 2.91 2.13 -41.97
C PRO A 695 4.27 2.85 -42.10
N PRO A 696 5.12 2.83 -41.05
CA PRO A 696 6.48 3.33 -41.16
C PRO A 696 7.24 2.64 -42.30
N ALA A 697 7.97 3.42 -43.08
CA ALA A 697 8.83 2.93 -44.14
C ALA A 697 10.20 3.61 -44.08
N PHE A 698 11.28 2.86 -44.30
CA PHE A 698 12.62 3.45 -44.36
C PHE A 698 12.72 4.49 -45.49
N VAL A 699 13.50 5.55 -45.26
CA VAL A 699 13.76 6.56 -46.29
C VAL A 699 14.61 5.97 -47.41
N ASP A 700 15.59 5.13 -47.08
CA ASP A 700 16.32 4.32 -48.06
C ASP A 700 15.57 3.01 -48.33
N ALA A 701 14.85 2.96 -49.45
CA ALA A 701 14.12 1.76 -49.88
C ALA A 701 15.02 0.62 -50.39
N ASN A 702 16.30 0.89 -50.66
CA ASN A 702 17.25 -0.10 -51.19
C ASN A 702 18.11 -0.73 -50.09
N ARG A 703 17.90 -0.36 -48.82
CA ARG A 703 18.65 -0.96 -47.72
C ARG A 703 18.44 -2.47 -47.66
N PRO A 704 19.47 -3.25 -47.28
CA PRO A 704 19.26 -4.66 -46.98
C PRO A 704 18.30 -4.78 -45.77
N PRO A 705 17.41 -5.79 -45.75
CA PRO A 705 16.64 -6.11 -44.56
C PRO A 705 17.57 -6.47 -43.40
N ASP A 706 17.24 -5.99 -42.21
CA ASP A 706 17.88 -6.46 -40.99
C ASP A 706 17.37 -7.85 -40.63
N THR A 707 18.15 -8.57 -39.84
CA THR A 707 17.72 -9.84 -39.26
C THR A 707 17.79 -9.77 -37.74
N ARG A 708 16.76 -10.28 -37.07
CA ARG A 708 16.65 -10.34 -35.61
C ARG A 708 16.30 -11.73 -35.12
N ASP A 709 16.52 -11.94 -33.84
CA ASP A 709 16.17 -13.17 -33.17
C ASP A 709 14.65 -13.22 -32.94
N VAL A 710 14.02 -14.35 -33.28
CA VAL A 710 12.66 -14.63 -32.84
C VAL A 710 12.76 -15.28 -31.47
N VAL A 711 12.13 -14.69 -30.44
CA VAL A 711 12.07 -15.27 -29.09
C VAL A 711 10.61 -15.61 -28.77
N LEU A 712 10.35 -16.89 -28.49
CA LEU A 712 9.03 -17.38 -28.13
C LEU A 712 9.00 -17.69 -26.63
N ALA A 713 8.13 -16.99 -25.91
CA ALA A 713 7.82 -17.29 -24.51
C ALA A 713 6.65 -18.30 -24.44
N PRO A 714 6.87 -19.51 -23.90
CA PRO A 714 5.82 -20.49 -23.76
C PRO A 714 4.86 -20.15 -22.62
N VAL A 715 3.63 -20.68 -22.67
CA VAL A 715 2.63 -20.51 -21.61
C VAL A 715 2.80 -21.55 -20.52
N SER A 716 2.76 -21.10 -19.26
CA SER A 716 2.77 -21.98 -18.10
C SER A 716 1.36 -22.56 -17.88
N ARG A 717 1.16 -23.81 -18.32
CA ARG A 717 -0.11 -24.55 -18.17
C ARG A 717 0.21 -26.02 -17.95
N TRP A 718 -0.41 -26.62 -16.94
CA TRP A 718 -0.39 -28.07 -16.78
C TRP A 718 -1.41 -28.73 -17.71
N GLY A 719 -1.02 -29.84 -18.35
CA GLY A 719 -1.87 -30.59 -19.25
C GLY A 719 -1.14 -31.00 -20.53
N LYS A 720 -1.89 -31.53 -21.50
CA LYS A 720 -1.38 -31.87 -22.83
C LYS A 720 -1.40 -30.63 -23.71
N PRO A 721 -0.31 -30.28 -24.42
CA PRO A 721 -0.33 -29.22 -25.42
C PRO A 721 -1.35 -29.52 -26.53
N GLU A 722 -2.16 -28.53 -26.88
CA GLU A 722 -3.18 -28.65 -27.95
C GLU A 722 -2.54 -28.75 -29.34
N HIS A 723 -1.37 -28.12 -29.51
CA HIS A 723 -0.61 -28.09 -30.76
C HIS A 723 0.82 -28.58 -30.55
N ALA A 724 1.38 -29.24 -31.56
CA ALA A 724 2.77 -29.69 -31.60
C ALA A 724 3.58 -29.07 -32.74
N GLU A 725 2.96 -28.28 -33.61
CA GLU A 725 3.68 -27.64 -34.72
C GLU A 725 3.40 -26.14 -34.75
N PHE A 726 4.49 -25.37 -34.83
CA PHE A 726 4.53 -23.92 -34.77
C PHE A 726 5.30 -23.41 -35.99
N ILE A 727 4.62 -22.74 -36.91
CA ILE A 727 5.23 -22.17 -38.11
C ILE A 727 5.58 -20.71 -37.80
N ILE A 728 6.88 -20.40 -37.84
CA ILE A 728 7.42 -19.07 -37.61
C ILE A 728 7.58 -18.37 -38.96
N ARG A 729 6.82 -17.29 -39.14
CA ARG A 729 6.85 -16.46 -40.35
C ARG A 729 8.11 -15.59 -40.38
N PRO A 730 8.51 -15.11 -41.58
CA PRO A 730 9.66 -14.21 -41.70
C PRO A 730 9.55 -12.93 -40.87
N ASP A 731 8.35 -12.45 -40.57
CA ASP A 731 8.13 -11.29 -39.70
C ASP A 731 8.25 -11.61 -38.19
N GLY A 732 8.53 -12.88 -37.85
CA GLY A 732 8.66 -13.38 -36.48
C GLY A 732 7.36 -13.84 -35.84
N THR A 733 6.20 -13.67 -36.50
CA THR A 733 4.91 -14.13 -35.96
C THR A 733 4.73 -15.64 -36.12
N ILE A 734 3.90 -16.25 -35.26
CA ILE A 734 3.52 -17.66 -35.39
C ILE A 734 2.16 -17.78 -36.08
N ASP A 735 2.03 -18.72 -37.02
CA ASP A 735 0.75 -19.07 -37.63
C ASP A 735 -0.34 -19.34 -36.58
N GLU A 736 -1.54 -18.81 -36.84
CA GLU A 736 -2.71 -18.93 -35.95
C GLU A 736 -2.47 -18.43 -34.51
N GLN A 737 -1.40 -17.66 -34.27
CA GLN A 737 -1.01 -17.16 -32.94
C GLN A 737 -0.87 -18.28 -31.90
N ARG A 738 -0.50 -19.49 -32.33
CA ARG A 738 -0.29 -20.64 -31.44
C ARG A 738 0.87 -20.37 -30.49
N VAL A 739 0.76 -20.84 -29.24
CA VAL A 739 1.82 -20.67 -28.23
C VAL A 739 2.24 -22.04 -27.66
N PRO A 740 3.55 -22.35 -27.61
CA PRO A 740 4.01 -23.60 -27.00
C PRO A 740 3.76 -23.60 -25.49
N GLN A 741 3.58 -24.80 -24.90
CA GLN A 741 3.53 -24.94 -23.44
C GLN A 741 4.94 -25.02 -22.84
N GLN A 742 5.08 -24.51 -21.62
CA GLN A 742 6.35 -24.46 -20.90
C GLN A 742 6.87 -25.84 -20.52
N LEU A 743 5.97 -26.81 -20.27
CA LEU A 743 6.30 -28.14 -19.77
C LEU A 743 6.53 -29.13 -20.92
N LEU A 744 7.76 -29.63 -21.02
CA LEU A 744 8.08 -30.81 -21.82
C LEU A 744 7.94 -32.07 -20.97
N HIS A 745 6.80 -32.74 -21.07
CA HIS A 745 6.49 -33.95 -20.31
C HIS A 745 7.39 -35.15 -20.66
N GLY A 746 7.82 -35.87 -19.62
CA GLY A 746 8.66 -37.07 -19.72
C GLY A 746 7.86 -38.38 -19.61
N GLN A 747 8.55 -39.45 -19.23
CA GLN A 747 8.01 -40.82 -19.16
C GLN A 747 6.91 -41.02 -18.10
N SER A 748 6.87 -40.22 -17.04
CA SER A 748 5.84 -40.28 -15.99
C SER A 748 4.49 -39.72 -16.45
N HIS A 749 4.47 -38.93 -17.53
CA HIS A 749 3.29 -38.24 -18.05
C HIS A 749 3.11 -38.50 -19.55
N ARG A 750 3.19 -39.76 -19.98
CA ARG A 750 3.12 -40.16 -21.40
C ARG A 750 1.85 -39.69 -22.10
N ASP A 751 0.74 -39.68 -21.39
CA ASP A 751 -0.58 -39.21 -21.84
C ASP A 751 -0.61 -37.70 -22.12
N LEU A 752 0.23 -36.93 -21.43
CA LEU A 752 0.36 -35.48 -21.59
C LEU A 752 1.44 -35.06 -22.61
N LYS A 753 2.22 -36.00 -23.16
CA LYS A 753 3.27 -35.67 -24.13
C LYS A 753 2.67 -35.17 -25.45
N ASN A 754 3.14 -34.01 -25.90
CA ASN A 754 2.94 -33.50 -27.26
C ASN A 754 4.14 -32.58 -27.62
N PRO A 755 5.29 -33.14 -28.05
CA PRO A 755 6.53 -32.38 -28.20
C PRO A 755 6.45 -31.30 -29.29
N PRO A 756 6.93 -30.07 -29.04
CA PRO A 756 6.87 -28.99 -30.01
C PRO A 756 7.87 -29.21 -31.16
N ALA A 757 7.42 -28.88 -32.37
CA ALA A 757 8.20 -28.75 -33.58
C ALA A 757 8.02 -27.36 -34.17
N PHE A 758 9.12 -26.69 -34.49
CA PHE A 758 9.16 -25.36 -35.04
C PHE A 758 9.57 -25.43 -36.50
N VAL A 759 8.75 -24.89 -37.40
CA VAL A 759 9.10 -24.70 -38.81
C VAL A 759 9.47 -23.25 -39.00
N VAL A 760 10.73 -22.98 -39.32
CA VAL A 760 11.29 -21.63 -39.35
C VAL A 760 12.26 -21.48 -40.53
N THR A 761 12.26 -20.32 -41.17
CA THR A 761 13.21 -20.03 -42.25
C THR A 761 14.36 -19.19 -41.73
N TYR A 762 15.58 -19.71 -41.85
CA TYR A 762 16.83 -19.01 -41.54
C TYR A 762 17.36 -18.34 -42.81
N PRO A 763 17.36 -16.98 -42.92
CA PRO A 763 17.89 -16.28 -44.09
C PRO A 763 19.40 -16.49 -44.29
N LYS A 764 20.12 -16.71 -43.20
CA LYS A 764 21.54 -17.04 -43.10
C LYS A 764 21.72 -18.12 -42.03
N PRO A 765 22.84 -18.87 -42.01
CA PRO A 765 23.10 -19.79 -40.91
C PRO A 765 22.99 -19.09 -39.55
N GLY A 766 22.32 -19.73 -38.61
CA GLY A 766 22.02 -19.20 -37.27
C GLY A 766 21.98 -20.32 -36.23
N GLN A 767 21.32 -20.06 -35.11
CA GLN A 767 21.21 -21.00 -33.99
C GLN A 767 19.77 -21.08 -33.49
N PHE A 768 19.38 -22.28 -33.08
CA PHE A 768 18.24 -22.50 -32.22
C PHE A 768 18.73 -22.64 -30.79
N VAL A 769 18.17 -21.86 -29.88
CA VAL A 769 18.51 -21.87 -28.46
C VAL A 769 17.26 -22.14 -27.64
N LEU A 770 17.37 -23.08 -26.71
CA LEU A 770 16.35 -23.40 -25.73
C LEU A 770 16.87 -23.03 -24.35
N HIS A 771 16.12 -22.23 -23.59
CA HIS A 771 16.47 -21.93 -22.20
C HIS A 771 15.78 -22.91 -21.24
N ALA A 772 16.57 -23.80 -20.62
CA ALA A 772 16.06 -24.85 -19.73
C ALA A 772 16.01 -24.33 -18.29
N GLY A 773 14.81 -24.33 -17.69
CA GLY A 773 14.59 -23.86 -16.34
C GLY A 773 14.71 -24.99 -15.30
N ARG A 774 13.60 -25.28 -14.63
CA ARG A 774 13.45 -26.35 -13.64
C ARG A 774 13.12 -27.71 -14.27
N VAL A 775 13.61 -28.77 -13.65
CA VAL A 775 13.43 -30.17 -14.05
C VAL A 775 12.93 -30.98 -12.86
N SER A 776 11.94 -31.84 -13.07
CA SER A 776 11.48 -32.80 -12.04
C SER A 776 12.08 -34.18 -12.30
N ALA A 777 12.53 -34.86 -11.24
CA ALA A 777 13.11 -36.20 -11.20
C ALA A 777 14.32 -36.46 -12.12
N SER A 778 14.15 -36.37 -13.43
CA SER A 778 15.22 -36.23 -14.42
C SER A 778 14.64 -35.83 -15.79
N GLY A 779 15.40 -35.05 -16.54
CA GLY A 779 15.14 -34.72 -17.94
C GLY A 779 16.16 -35.38 -18.88
N LEU A 780 15.73 -35.68 -20.09
CA LEU A 780 16.62 -36.02 -21.22
C LEU A 780 16.12 -35.25 -22.42
N LEU A 781 16.64 -34.04 -22.61
CA LEU A 781 16.29 -33.19 -23.72
C LEU A 781 16.99 -33.68 -24.98
N LYS A 782 16.20 -33.81 -26.05
CA LYS A 782 16.69 -34.13 -27.38
C LYS A 782 16.17 -33.09 -28.36
N ILE A 783 17.05 -32.67 -29.26
CA ILE A 783 16.74 -31.70 -30.31
C ILE A 783 17.01 -32.37 -31.66
N TRP A 784 15.98 -32.40 -32.51
CA TRP A 784 16.07 -32.91 -33.88
C TRP A 784 15.96 -31.76 -34.86
N LEU A 785 16.83 -31.76 -35.86
CA LEU A 785 16.81 -30.84 -36.98
C LEU A 785 16.54 -31.66 -38.25
N ASP A 786 15.46 -31.35 -38.95
CA ASP A 786 15.01 -32.07 -40.15
C ASP A 786 14.98 -33.60 -39.93
N ASP A 787 14.38 -34.00 -38.80
CA ASP A 787 14.24 -35.37 -38.28
C ASP A 787 15.55 -36.11 -37.93
N ARG A 788 16.70 -35.45 -38.04
CA ARG A 788 17.98 -35.95 -37.55
C ARG A 788 18.24 -35.44 -36.12
N LEU A 789 18.60 -36.34 -35.21
CA LEU A 789 19.03 -35.96 -33.86
C LEU A 789 20.35 -35.17 -33.96
N VAL A 790 20.36 -33.93 -33.46
CA VAL A 790 21.53 -33.03 -33.50
C VAL A 790 22.07 -32.70 -32.12
N HIS A 791 21.27 -32.84 -31.06
CA HIS A 791 21.72 -32.61 -29.70
C HIS A 791 20.98 -33.48 -28.70
N GLU A 792 21.68 -33.88 -27.64
CA GLU A 792 21.17 -34.66 -26.53
C GLU A 792 21.78 -34.12 -25.22
N ARG A 793 20.93 -33.83 -24.24
CA ARG A 793 21.31 -33.24 -22.96
C ARG A 793 20.58 -33.94 -21.82
N GLU A 794 21.33 -34.60 -20.96
CA GLU A 794 20.84 -35.12 -19.68
C GLU A 794 20.74 -34.02 -18.64
N LEU A 795 19.63 -34.01 -17.90
CA LEU A 795 19.34 -33.08 -16.82
C LEU A 795 18.92 -33.87 -15.55
N PRO A 796 19.88 -34.51 -14.84
CA PRO A 796 19.57 -35.26 -13.62
C PRO A 796 19.14 -34.37 -12.45
N CYS A 797 18.17 -34.82 -11.65
CA CYS A 797 17.81 -34.12 -10.42
C CYS A 797 18.38 -34.82 -9.17
N GLY A 798 18.85 -34.03 -8.21
CA GLY A 798 19.52 -34.54 -7.02
C GLY A 798 20.10 -33.43 -6.16
N GLU A 799 20.48 -33.77 -4.93
CA GLU A 799 21.11 -32.82 -4.01
C GLU A 799 22.38 -32.21 -4.63
N GLY A 800 22.52 -30.89 -4.55
CA GLY A 800 23.68 -30.18 -5.06
C GLY A 800 23.81 -30.09 -6.59
N LEU A 801 22.81 -30.54 -7.36
CA LEU A 801 22.80 -30.39 -8.82
C LEU A 801 22.17 -29.06 -9.27
N GLY A 802 22.51 -28.64 -10.48
CA GLY A 802 22.05 -27.37 -11.09
C GLY A 802 22.52 -26.13 -10.33
N LYS A 803 21.83 -25.00 -10.54
CA LYS A 803 21.99 -23.79 -9.71
C LYS A 803 21.38 -23.97 -8.32
N SER A 804 20.30 -24.74 -8.24
CA SER A 804 19.65 -25.11 -6.99
C SER A 804 18.85 -26.39 -7.14
N SER A 805 18.67 -27.12 -6.04
CA SER A 805 17.87 -28.35 -6.02
C SER A 805 17.05 -28.42 -4.74
N VAL A 806 15.79 -28.82 -4.86
CA VAL A 806 14.84 -28.93 -3.75
C VAL A 806 14.21 -30.31 -3.77
N TYR A 807 14.32 -31.04 -2.66
CA TYR A 807 13.60 -32.28 -2.49
C TYR A 807 12.12 -31.99 -2.22
N ARG A 808 11.21 -32.68 -2.92
CA ARG A 808 9.77 -32.57 -2.76
C ARG A 808 9.22 -33.79 -2.02
N PRO A 809 8.97 -33.70 -0.70
CA PRO A 809 8.56 -34.85 0.10
C PRO A 809 7.24 -35.47 -0.39
N GLN A 810 6.29 -34.65 -0.85
CA GLN A 810 5.00 -35.14 -1.33
C GLN A 810 5.09 -36.05 -2.57
N TRP A 811 6.13 -35.91 -3.39
CA TRP A 811 6.32 -36.70 -4.62
C TRP A 811 7.55 -37.62 -4.57
N LYS A 812 8.32 -37.57 -3.47
CA LYS A 812 9.54 -38.36 -3.25
C LYS A 812 10.56 -38.24 -4.40
N LEU A 813 10.75 -37.01 -4.87
CA LEU A 813 11.67 -36.68 -5.97
C LEU A 813 12.39 -35.36 -5.72
N TRP A 814 13.47 -35.14 -6.47
CA TRP A 814 14.17 -33.87 -6.54
C TRP A 814 13.67 -33.04 -7.71
N GLU A 815 13.49 -31.74 -7.48
CA GLU A 815 13.40 -30.74 -8.53
C GLU A 815 14.71 -29.95 -8.58
N THR A 816 15.31 -29.81 -9.76
CA THR A 816 16.58 -29.10 -9.97
C THR A 816 16.39 -27.96 -10.96
N THR A 817 16.89 -26.77 -10.61
CA THR A 817 16.89 -25.59 -11.48
C THR A 817 18.22 -25.50 -12.21
N TYR A 818 18.20 -25.58 -13.53
CA TYR A 818 19.39 -25.44 -14.37
C TYR A 818 19.62 -24.00 -14.80
N ASP A 819 18.60 -23.35 -15.37
CA ASP A 819 18.67 -21.96 -15.86
C ASP A 819 19.89 -21.78 -16.78
N GLU A 820 19.88 -22.59 -17.86
CA GLU A 820 20.96 -22.72 -18.85
C GLU A 820 20.43 -22.65 -20.30
N ASP A 821 21.21 -22.03 -21.19
CA ASP A 821 20.96 -22.00 -22.64
C ASP A 821 21.54 -23.27 -23.31
N ILE A 822 20.71 -23.99 -24.06
CA ILE A 822 21.10 -25.13 -24.90
C ILE A 822 20.96 -24.71 -26.37
N ALA A 823 22.09 -24.56 -27.06
CA ALA A 823 22.16 -24.06 -28.42
C ALA A 823 22.54 -25.16 -29.43
N VAL A 824 21.94 -25.10 -30.63
CA VAL A 824 22.31 -25.92 -31.79
C VAL A 824 22.44 -25.04 -33.02
N ASP A 825 23.46 -25.31 -33.84
CA ASP A 825 23.64 -24.62 -35.11
C ASP A 825 22.61 -25.07 -36.15
N VAL A 826 22.05 -24.11 -36.88
CA VAL A 826 21.00 -24.33 -37.87
C VAL A 826 21.43 -23.73 -39.23
N PRO A 827 21.55 -24.54 -40.29
CA PRO A 827 21.88 -24.03 -41.62
C PRO A 827 20.74 -23.19 -42.21
N ALA A 828 21.10 -22.26 -43.11
CA ALA A 828 20.14 -21.45 -43.85
C ALA A 828 19.07 -22.29 -44.60
N GLY A 829 17.92 -21.66 -44.84
CA GLY A 829 16.73 -22.28 -45.44
C GLY A 829 15.62 -22.57 -44.43
N THR A 830 14.51 -23.10 -44.92
CA THR A 830 13.41 -23.58 -44.06
C THR A 830 13.81 -24.87 -43.37
N ARG A 831 13.67 -24.89 -42.04
CA ARG A 831 14.12 -25.98 -41.17
C ARG A 831 13.01 -26.38 -40.21
N ARG A 832 12.96 -27.66 -39.88
CA ARG A 832 12.06 -28.20 -38.86
C ARG A 832 12.85 -28.63 -37.63
N ILE A 833 12.59 -27.98 -36.51
CA ILE A 833 13.30 -28.18 -35.24
C ILE A 833 12.33 -28.77 -34.21
N ARG A 834 12.51 -30.03 -33.84
CA ARG A 834 11.67 -30.70 -32.84
C ARG A 834 12.41 -30.82 -31.52
N VAL A 835 11.74 -30.54 -30.42
CA VAL A 835 12.27 -30.69 -29.06
C VAL A 835 11.42 -31.69 -28.29
N GLU A 836 12.06 -32.63 -27.63
CA GLU A 836 11.36 -33.63 -26.82
C GLU A 836 12.15 -33.93 -25.56
N ASN A 837 11.42 -34.20 -24.48
CA ASN A 837 11.96 -34.75 -23.27
C ASN A 837 11.69 -36.27 -23.22
N LEU A 838 12.76 -37.07 -23.18
CA LEU A 838 12.70 -38.52 -22.98
C LEU A 838 13.05 -38.94 -21.55
N GLY A 839 13.28 -37.96 -20.66
CA GLY A 839 13.59 -38.15 -19.25
C GLY A 839 12.42 -38.68 -18.45
N ARG A 840 12.63 -38.88 -17.15
CA ARG A 840 11.64 -39.50 -16.29
C ARG A 840 10.40 -38.64 -16.12
N ASP A 841 10.54 -37.34 -15.91
CA ASP A 841 9.42 -36.44 -15.65
C ASP A 841 9.61 -35.13 -16.42
N TRP A 842 8.90 -34.05 -16.10
CA TRP A 842 8.89 -32.82 -16.91
C TRP A 842 10.16 -31.97 -16.83
N VAL A 843 10.45 -31.25 -17.92
CA VAL A 843 11.43 -30.15 -18.00
C VAL A 843 10.68 -28.88 -18.37
N THR A 844 10.93 -27.77 -17.66
CA THR A 844 10.43 -26.46 -18.08
C THR A 844 11.37 -25.81 -19.10
N VAL A 845 10.80 -25.28 -20.16
CA VAL A 845 11.50 -24.43 -21.13
C VAL A 845 10.99 -23.01 -20.94
N GLU A 846 11.87 -22.06 -20.65
CA GLU A 846 11.47 -20.68 -20.37
C GLU A 846 11.44 -19.82 -21.64
N SER A 847 12.21 -20.18 -22.66
CA SER A 847 12.14 -19.55 -23.99
C SER A 847 12.70 -20.45 -25.10
N TYR A 848 12.24 -20.19 -26.32
CA TYR A 848 12.84 -20.69 -27.56
C TYR A 848 13.31 -19.50 -28.41
N ARG A 849 14.60 -19.42 -28.72
CA ARG A 849 15.21 -18.34 -29.51
C ARG A 849 15.74 -18.88 -30.84
N PHE A 850 15.38 -18.23 -31.94
CA PHE A 850 15.79 -18.55 -33.31
C PHE A 850 16.58 -17.37 -33.86
N THR A 851 17.91 -17.50 -33.94
CA THR A 851 18.76 -16.33 -34.18
C THR A 851 18.70 -15.86 -35.63
N GLY A 852 18.53 -14.55 -35.82
CA GLY A 852 18.50 -13.91 -37.14
C GLY A 852 17.36 -14.36 -38.09
N CYS A 853 16.31 -15.00 -37.58
CA CYS A 853 15.19 -15.49 -38.41
C CYS A 853 14.14 -14.44 -38.76
N GLN A 854 13.98 -13.42 -37.93
CA GLN A 854 13.04 -12.34 -38.19
C GLN A 854 13.67 -11.39 -39.21
N VAL A 855 13.13 -11.38 -40.43
CA VAL A 855 13.49 -10.42 -41.48
C VAL A 855 12.74 -9.12 -41.21
N GLN A 856 13.48 -8.04 -41.03
CA GLN A 856 12.95 -6.71 -40.83
C GLN A 856 13.29 -5.81 -42.02
N ASP A 857 12.31 -5.65 -42.90
CA ASP A 857 12.31 -4.74 -44.03
C ASP A 857 11.59 -3.41 -43.74
N THR A 858 11.01 -3.28 -42.53
CA THR A 858 10.24 -2.12 -42.09
C THR A 858 10.71 -1.59 -40.73
N PRO A 859 10.45 -0.29 -40.46
CA PRO A 859 10.38 0.36 -39.17
C PRO A 859 10.25 -0.50 -37.89
N ASN A 860 11.23 -0.72 -37.01
CA ASN A 860 10.95 -1.39 -35.71
C ASN A 860 10.29 -0.44 -34.69
N VAL A 861 9.15 0.13 -35.04
CA VAL A 861 8.56 1.25 -34.30
C VAL A 861 7.16 0.89 -33.82
N LEU A 862 6.91 1.08 -32.53
CA LEU A 862 5.57 1.12 -31.98
C LEU A 862 4.98 2.51 -32.23
N VAL A 863 3.83 2.56 -32.90
CA VAL A 863 3.13 3.80 -33.23
C VAL A 863 1.85 3.88 -32.41
N CYS A 864 1.78 4.85 -31.51
CA CYS A 864 0.60 5.15 -30.71
C CYS A 864 0.14 6.57 -31.01
N GLY A 865 -1.13 6.74 -31.38
CA GLY A 865 -1.63 8.05 -31.76
C GLY A 865 -3.11 8.21 -31.49
N MET A 866 -3.44 9.40 -31.04
CA MET A 866 -4.82 9.82 -30.76
C MET A 866 -5.03 11.25 -31.26
N LYS A 867 -6.26 11.56 -31.67
CA LYS A 867 -6.64 12.91 -32.10
C LYS A 867 -7.97 13.37 -31.55
N SER A 868 -8.05 14.68 -31.35
CA SER A 868 -9.25 15.48 -31.18
C SER A 868 -9.42 16.40 -32.41
N ASP A 869 -10.45 17.23 -32.41
CA ASP A 869 -10.72 18.15 -33.52
C ASP A 869 -9.62 19.19 -33.77
N ARG A 870 -8.86 19.57 -32.73
CA ARG A 870 -7.87 20.68 -32.81
C ARG A 870 -6.42 20.24 -32.60
N LEU A 871 -6.22 19.04 -32.07
CA LEU A 871 -4.92 18.54 -31.65
C LEU A 871 -4.84 17.04 -31.90
N ALA A 872 -3.71 16.60 -32.45
CA ALA A 872 -3.33 15.20 -32.45
C ALA A 872 -2.04 14.98 -31.64
N VAL A 873 -1.93 13.82 -31.01
CA VAL A 873 -0.76 13.33 -30.30
C VAL A 873 -0.27 12.07 -31.01
N LEU A 874 1.04 12.00 -31.22
CA LEU A 874 1.71 10.82 -31.76
C LEU A 874 2.93 10.51 -30.91
N TRP A 875 3.01 9.30 -30.39
CA TRP A 875 4.19 8.76 -29.72
C TRP A 875 4.75 7.61 -30.55
N LEU A 876 6.03 7.71 -30.88
CA LEU A 876 6.78 6.72 -31.65
C LEU A 876 7.86 6.15 -30.74
N GLN A 877 7.84 4.84 -30.52
CA GLN A 877 8.84 4.17 -29.70
C GLN A 877 9.61 3.15 -30.53
N ASN A 878 10.94 3.21 -30.47
CA ASN A 878 11.80 2.12 -30.91
C ASN A 878 11.46 0.90 -30.05
N ARG A 879 10.95 -0.16 -30.68
CA ARG A 879 10.54 -1.37 -29.94
C ARG A 879 11.71 -2.04 -29.22
N ASP A 880 12.95 -1.76 -29.63
CA ASP A 880 14.14 -2.23 -28.93
C ASP A 880 14.44 -1.45 -27.67
N SER A 881 13.95 -0.22 -27.55
CA SER A 881 14.14 0.60 -26.35
C SER A 881 13.17 0.16 -25.27
N SER A 882 13.36 -1.08 -24.80
CA SER A 882 12.72 -1.71 -23.65
C SER A 882 13.70 -1.77 -22.48
N TRP A 883 13.17 -1.87 -21.26
CA TRP A 883 13.97 -2.03 -20.04
C TRP A 883 14.99 -3.17 -20.15
N TYR A 884 14.58 -4.31 -20.71
CA TYR A 884 15.42 -5.49 -20.81
C TYR A 884 16.60 -5.27 -21.77
N ASN A 885 16.35 -4.73 -22.95
CA ASN A 885 17.40 -4.48 -23.93
C ASN A 885 18.36 -3.36 -23.49
N HIS A 886 17.87 -2.36 -22.74
CA HIS A 886 18.73 -1.36 -22.12
C HIS A 886 19.68 -2.00 -21.09
N ALA A 887 19.18 -2.92 -20.26
CA ALA A 887 20.01 -3.68 -19.32
C ALA A 887 21.12 -4.49 -20.03
N GLN A 888 20.85 -4.99 -21.23
CA GLN A 888 21.80 -5.74 -22.07
C GLN A 888 22.64 -4.85 -23.01
N GLN A 889 22.48 -3.52 -22.97
CA GLN A 889 23.11 -2.59 -23.92
C GLN A 889 22.85 -2.98 -25.40
N ALA A 890 21.66 -3.53 -25.66
CA ALA A 890 21.29 -4.13 -26.94
C ALA A 890 20.33 -3.25 -27.78
N VAL A 891 20.08 -2.01 -27.35
CA VAL A 891 19.18 -1.08 -28.06
C VAL A 891 19.86 -0.54 -29.32
N ARG A 892 19.34 -0.91 -30.49
CA ARG A 892 19.80 -0.39 -31.78
C ARG A 892 18.89 0.77 -32.21
N PRO A 893 19.43 1.96 -32.54
CA PRO A 893 18.62 3.03 -33.10
C PRO A 893 17.93 2.60 -34.39
N VAL A 894 16.69 3.01 -34.57
CA VAL A 894 15.99 2.84 -35.85
C VAL A 894 16.50 3.89 -36.82
N ASP A 895 16.96 3.47 -38.00
CA ASP A 895 17.42 4.37 -39.07
C ASP A 895 16.31 5.29 -39.58
N ALA A 896 16.68 6.30 -40.36
CA ALA A 896 15.76 7.26 -40.94
C ALA A 896 14.54 6.60 -41.60
N PHE A 897 13.35 7.01 -41.16
CA PHE A 897 12.08 6.52 -41.67
C PHE A 897 11.06 7.63 -41.83
N GLN A 898 10.01 7.32 -42.59
CA GLN A 898 8.90 8.21 -42.84
C GLN A 898 7.56 7.51 -42.59
N LEU A 899 6.58 8.29 -42.17
CA LEU A 899 5.17 7.91 -42.11
C LEU A 899 4.32 9.15 -42.36
N ALA A 900 3.06 8.97 -42.74
CA ALA A 900 2.11 10.06 -42.85
C ALA A 900 1.04 9.92 -41.78
N VAL A 901 0.71 11.02 -41.10
CA VAL A 901 -0.51 11.11 -40.32
C VAL A 901 -1.67 11.27 -41.29
N GLU A 902 -2.71 10.44 -41.13
CA GLU A 902 -3.83 10.36 -42.06
C GLU A 902 -5.12 10.94 -41.45
N GLY A 903 -6.00 11.42 -42.32
CA GLY A 903 -7.31 11.91 -41.91
C GLY A 903 -7.26 13.25 -41.15
N LEU A 904 -6.25 14.08 -41.42
CA LEU A 904 -6.21 15.50 -41.04
C LEU A 904 -6.79 16.34 -42.19
N PRO A 905 -7.48 17.47 -41.94
CA PRO A 905 -7.91 18.37 -43.01
C PRO A 905 -6.71 19.00 -43.73
N ASP A 906 -6.88 19.39 -44.99
CA ASP A 906 -5.86 20.13 -45.73
C ASP A 906 -5.62 21.50 -45.08
N GLY A 907 -4.35 21.86 -44.88
CA GLY A 907 -3.99 23.10 -44.19
C GLY A 907 -2.58 23.08 -43.59
N VAL A 908 -2.21 24.18 -42.93
CA VAL A 908 -0.90 24.30 -42.26
C VAL A 908 -1.04 23.80 -40.82
N PHE A 909 -0.16 22.86 -40.45
CA PHE A 909 -0.05 22.35 -39.09
C PHE A 909 1.25 22.80 -38.44
N GLU A 910 1.17 23.09 -37.16
CA GLU A 910 2.31 23.25 -36.28
C GLU A 910 2.58 21.93 -35.56
N ILE A 911 3.83 21.46 -35.65
CA ILE A 911 4.29 20.21 -35.08
C ILE A 911 5.35 20.52 -34.03
N GLU A 912 5.04 20.21 -32.79
CA GLU A 912 5.95 20.34 -31.65
C GLU A 912 6.53 18.96 -31.32
N TRP A 913 7.84 18.83 -31.39
CA TRP A 913 8.60 17.61 -31.12
C TRP A 913 9.12 17.63 -29.70
N TRP A 914 8.92 16.53 -28.98
CA TRP A 914 9.25 16.38 -27.58
C TRP A 914 10.26 15.27 -27.34
N GLU A 915 11.30 15.60 -26.58
CA GLU A 915 12.18 14.62 -25.94
C GLU A 915 11.45 14.10 -24.69
N THR A 916 11.14 12.81 -24.70
CA THR A 916 10.17 12.21 -23.77
C THR A 916 10.77 11.93 -22.40
N TRP A 917 12.09 11.74 -22.29
CA TRP A 917 12.75 11.43 -21.03
C TRP A 917 12.72 12.61 -20.06
N LYS A 918 12.89 13.84 -20.57
CA LYS A 918 12.80 15.09 -19.79
C LYS A 918 11.43 15.76 -19.87
N GLY A 919 10.60 15.35 -20.81
CA GLY A 919 9.34 16.01 -21.12
C GLY A 919 9.57 17.45 -21.57
N GLU A 920 10.44 17.65 -22.56
CA GLU A 920 10.81 18.97 -23.07
C GLU A 920 10.53 19.08 -24.58
N ALA A 921 9.91 20.19 -25.00
CA ALA A 921 9.78 20.54 -26.40
C ALA A 921 11.15 20.94 -26.96
N VAL A 922 11.65 20.16 -27.93
CA VAL A 922 13.00 20.37 -28.51
C VAL A 922 12.98 21.09 -29.85
N ARG A 923 11.86 21.02 -30.59
CA ARG A 923 11.72 21.67 -31.90
C ARG A 923 10.26 21.89 -32.25
N THR A 924 9.96 23.03 -32.86
CA THR A 924 8.67 23.27 -33.51
C THR A 924 8.88 23.53 -35.00
N GLU A 925 8.07 22.90 -35.85
CA GLU A 925 8.09 23.15 -37.30
C GLU A 925 6.68 23.30 -37.86
N ARG A 926 6.58 23.85 -39.08
CA ARG A 926 5.31 23.96 -39.81
C ARG A 926 5.33 23.06 -41.04
N ARG A 927 4.23 22.36 -41.28
CA ARG A 927 4.07 21.44 -42.40
C ARG A 927 2.67 21.54 -42.98
N ASP A 928 2.55 21.45 -44.29
CA ASP A 928 1.26 21.37 -44.97
C ASP A 928 0.75 19.92 -44.94
N ALA A 929 -0.50 19.73 -44.52
CA ALA A 929 -1.26 18.54 -44.85
C ALA A 929 -1.94 18.75 -46.21
N ARG A 930 -1.82 17.77 -47.11
CA ARG A 930 -2.47 17.79 -48.45
C ARG A 930 -3.06 16.43 -48.76
N GLY A 931 -4.27 16.40 -49.32
CA GLY A 931 -4.97 15.15 -49.60
C GLY A 931 -5.23 14.35 -48.32
N ALA A 932 -5.52 15.04 -47.23
CA ALA A 932 -5.69 14.49 -45.88
C ALA A 932 -4.48 13.73 -45.30
N ARG A 933 -3.27 14.08 -45.73
CA ARG A 933 -2.01 13.44 -45.30
C ARG A 933 -0.99 14.49 -44.87
N LEU A 934 -0.42 14.29 -43.69
CA LEU A 934 0.69 15.09 -43.16
C LEU A 934 1.94 14.20 -43.07
N PRO A 935 2.91 14.35 -43.99
CA PRO A 935 4.12 13.53 -43.98
C PRO A 935 5.07 13.93 -42.86
N LEU A 936 5.60 12.93 -42.16
CA LEU A 936 6.59 13.06 -41.10
C LEU A 936 7.83 12.26 -41.47
N THR A 937 9.01 12.87 -41.27
CA THR A 937 10.30 12.20 -41.45
C THR A 937 11.04 12.22 -40.12
N ILE A 938 11.42 11.03 -39.65
CA ILE A 938 12.16 10.81 -38.43
C ILE A 938 13.60 10.48 -38.85
N PRO A 939 14.59 11.34 -38.56
CA PRO A 939 15.98 11.12 -39.01
C PRO A 939 16.64 9.88 -38.41
N ALA A 940 16.32 9.58 -37.16
CA ALA A 940 16.65 8.36 -36.44
C ALA A 940 15.79 8.29 -35.17
N LEU A 941 15.55 7.10 -34.64
CA LEU A 941 14.82 6.91 -33.37
C LEU A 941 15.63 6.02 -32.43
N PRO A 942 16.48 6.59 -31.56
CA PRO A 942 17.26 5.82 -30.60
C PRO A 942 16.38 5.15 -29.54
N THR A 943 15.44 5.91 -28.97
CA THR A 943 14.53 5.45 -27.92
C THR A 943 13.08 5.69 -28.29
N ASP A 944 12.60 6.92 -28.20
CA ASP A 944 11.24 7.31 -28.48
C ASP A 944 11.14 8.83 -28.68
N VAL A 945 10.02 9.27 -29.25
CA VAL A 945 9.71 10.69 -29.48
C VAL A 945 8.21 10.90 -29.42
N ALA A 946 7.78 12.03 -28.88
CA ALA A 946 6.38 12.43 -28.87
C ALA A 946 6.16 13.72 -29.66
N LEU A 947 4.99 13.83 -30.28
CA LEU A 947 4.60 14.97 -31.10
C LEU A 947 3.24 15.51 -30.65
N LYS A 948 3.11 16.83 -30.60
CA LYS A 948 1.83 17.55 -30.58
C LYS A 948 1.62 18.22 -31.92
N ILE A 949 0.51 17.92 -32.59
CA ILE A 949 0.20 18.38 -33.95
C ILE A 949 -1.07 19.23 -33.89
N ARG A 950 -0.95 20.54 -34.16
CA ARG A 950 -2.04 21.52 -34.06
C ARG A 950 -2.33 22.16 -35.42
N ALA A 951 -3.60 22.29 -35.77
CA ALA A 951 -4.00 23.10 -36.93
C ALA A 951 -3.74 24.59 -36.62
N LYS A 952 -3.26 25.35 -37.62
CA LYS A 952 -2.97 26.78 -37.47
C LYS A 952 -4.09 27.67 -38.03
#